data_AF-A0A412X7R6-F1
#
_entry.id   AF-A0A412X7R6-F1
#
_cell.length_a   1.000
_cell.length_b   1.000
_cell.length_c   1.000
_cell.angle_alpha   90.00
_cell.angle_beta   90.00
_cell.angle_gamma   90.00
#
_symmetry.space_group_name_H-M   'P 1'
#
loop_
_entity.id
_entity.type
_entity.pdbx_description
1 polymer ?
#
loop_
_entity_poly.entity_id
_entity_poly.type
_entity_poly.pdbx_seq_one_letter_code
_entity_poly.pdbx_strand_id
1 'polypeptide(L)'
;MNKKFLSVILFSALMVGTAGTFTSCKDYDDDIDQINNELTGIKASISDLQAKVGDGKFVTNVVKNGDGITITWSDNTTSTIGTIKGDKGDKGDAATITIDPVSKNFIINNEDTGICSEGKNGVNGINAKAPSISKETGNWVTYEWDAEKNDYVGTDTGISAMGASTYVVDKTSYWELHVATSENGEGEPAVIKLPKAASITSLKAVSINDGKIEAANVTMSYGKALSADVKFNNVTYKKDAILLSQTSTLSAIVNPQDADATKYAYVLSDSKGNMPFKVTNPVANMSEDALTRAASVNKGVFDMTVEYLSTANCGESAGTYALTTETADGLVASAYDVKVIEKAVNTIAAINLKDLSVDINKELDLIGCFKNTTVATVDGTAVADLTPYIVDYYFEIADKTAAANLGATISGNTIKAEKAGSLNIKVNYLLVNGTVAEAATAKTITVTFKYVAPSTTLGDVEWTVNKTNADFFLPLGDIQTALAGATDTDLPSVVKVGSITWADGKALTEKTITVNGVKYGKDGTAFDESWITTIDASTLYVKNNAGQYVSATGSKIQTPLYIKFSFDYTKAFPAEESYQIVLGLKKGDNNTSNNDFEIPVKVTIKSPAESAVTPFSRLSAYFVGDNAVAYGSADGTDVKYNLFKLYKDMGTEKNNVAFTETLHKIDGHTCATWIVATPTNPGDISVKVYDNAQNADNRDNVYSTREIQAAYTVFGNDHIAKIVDKFNLTVKSEIKEGVLEATAAANASGNGVSPIKVSLKNITAKDVYGEAYNLTQMYKKSGTNYVADTAEPMDSRIQKVTVVLADDNAKEYLAIEDHSGNQFAPTGTDAYSYFSVVKKSAETALQNDVPCKVSLVVLDKWGATTTTTVTITLKK
;
A
#
# COMPACT_ATOMS: atom_id res chain seq x y z
N MET A 1 23.70 -40.03 27.04
CA MET A 1 23.58 -40.72 28.35
C MET A 1 24.82 -41.55 28.63
N ASN A 2 25.66 -41.03 29.52
CA ASN A 2 26.74 -41.59 30.36
C ASN A 2 27.14 -43.07 30.20
N LYS A 3 28.05 -43.37 29.25
CA LYS A 3 28.91 -44.56 29.30
C LYS A 3 30.32 -44.27 28.77
N LYS A 4 31.10 -43.40 29.42
CA LYS A 4 32.56 -43.29 29.17
C LYS A 4 33.42 -43.08 30.44
N PHE A 5 32.83 -43.18 31.65
CA PHE A 5 33.59 -43.11 32.92
C PHE A 5 34.47 -44.35 33.22
N LEU A 6 34.55 -45.33 32.31
CA LEU A 6 35.30 -46.57 32.57
C LEU A 6 36.82 -46.44 32.37
N SER A 7 37.34 -45.40 31.70
CA SER A 7 38.80 -45.28 31.48
C SER A 7 39.55 -44.73 32.71
N VAL A 8 38.87 -44.01 33.60
CA VAL A 8 39.48 -43.30 34.75
C VAL A 8 39.90 -44.26 35.87
N ILE A 9 39.19 -45.38 36.06
CA ILE A 9 39.50 -46.37 37.12
C ILE A 9 40.65 -47.30 36.70
N LEU A 10 40.85 -47.54 35.40
CA LEU A 10 41.89 -48.44 34.92
C LEU A 10 43.30 -47.81 35.01
N PHE A 11 43.42 -46.49 34.81
CA PHE A 11 44.69 -45.76 34.92
C PHE A 11 45.16 -45.57 36.37
N SER A 12 44.23 -45.43 37.32
CA SER A 12 44.58 -45.33 38.74
C SER A 12 44.95 -46.68 39.35
N ALA A 13 44.48 -47.79 38.79
CA ALA A 13 44.80 -49.14 39.26
C ALA A 13 46.15 -49.69 38.78
N LEU A 14 46.69 -49.22 37.64
CA LEU A 14 47.92 -49.79 37.07
C LEU A 14 49.22 -49.22 37.66
N MET A 15 49.21 -47.99 38.20
CA MET A 15 50.42 -47.33 38.75
C MET A 15 50.64 -47.53 40.26
N VAL A 16 49.70 -48.11 41.00
CA VAL A 16 49.86 -48.36 42.45
C VAL A 16 50.70 -49.63 42.72
N GLY A 17 51.11 -50.37 41.69
CA GLY A 17 51.75 -51.69 41.81
C GLY A 17 53.27 -51.72 42.01
N THR A 18 53.99 -50.59 41.95
CA THR A 18 55.48 -50.60 41.91
C THR A 18 56.14 -49.69 42.94
N ALA A 19 55.61 -49.61 44.16
CA ALA A 19 56.37 -49.09 45.31
C ALA A 19 57.12 -50.25 45.99
N GLY A 20 58.24 -50.66 45.39
CA GLY A 20 59.17 -51.67 45.93
C GLY A 20 60.48 -51.03 46.37
N THR A 21 60.77 -51.10 47.66
CA THR A 21 61.90 -50.51 48.40
C THR A 21 63.30 -50.80 47.83
N PHE A 22 64.11 -49.77 47.61
CA PHE A 22 65.58 -49.86 47.63
C PHE A 22 66.21 -48.68 48.38
N THR A 23 67.29 -48.97 49.10
CA THR A 23 67.96 -48.10 50.07
C THR A 23 69.17 -47.38 49.45
N SER A 24 69.26 -46.07 49.72
CA SER A 24 70.48 -45.23 49.83
C SER A 24 71.23 -44.85 48.54
N CYS A 25 70.93 -43.66 48.00
CA CYS A 25 71.87 -42.52 47.84
C CYS A 25 71.07 -41.22 47.67
N LYS A 26 71.53 -40.14 48.29
CA LYS A 26 70.80 -38.87 48.54
C LYS A 26 70.53 -38.01 47.29
N ASP A 27 71.06 -38.40 46.14
CA ASP A 27 70.86 -37.74 44.84
C ASP A 27 69.67 -38.31 44.07
N TYR A 28 69.44 -39.63 44.13
CA TYR A 28 68.34 -40.27 43.39
C TYR A 28 66.94 -39.94 43.93
N ASP A 29 66.79 -39.65 45.23
CA ASP A 29 65.49 -39.28 45.79
C ASP A 29 65.02 -37.90 45.28
N ASP A 30 65.93 -36.92 45.16
CA ASP A 30 65.60 -35.59 44.64
C ASP A 30 65.23 -35.66 43.14
N ASP A 31 65.91 -36.50 42.37
CA ASP A 31 65.62 -36.74 40.94
C ASP A 31 64.28 -37.47 40.76
N ILE A 32 64.00 -38.51 41.56
CA ILE A 32 62.72 -39.24 41.55
C ILE A 32 61.57 -38.34 42.01
N ASP A 33 61.78 -37.47 42.98
CA ASP A 33 60.77 -36.49 43.42
C ASP A 33 60.54 -35.41 42.35
N GLN A 34 61.57 -34.91 41.67
CA GLN A 34 61.41 -33.99 40.54
C GLN A 34 60.61 -34.65 39.42
N ILE A 35 60.95 -35.88 39.05
CA ILE A 35 60.27 -36.62 37.98
C ILE A 35 58.83 -36.96 38.37
N ASN A 36 58.58 -37.40 39.60
CA ASN A 36 57.22 -37.63 40.10
C ASN A 36 56.39 -36.34 40.12
N ASN A 37 57.00 -35.20 40.45
CA ASN A 37 56.36 -33.89 40.40
C ASN A 37 56.06 -33.45 38.95
N GLU A 38 56.99 -33.64 38.01
CA GLU A 38 56.79 -33.37 36.58
C GLU A 38 55.71 -34.27 35.97
N LEU A 39 55.72 -35.57 36.27
CA LEU A 39 54.72 -36.54 35.82
C LEU A 39 53.34 -36.25 36.44
N THR A 40 53.28 -35.83 37.70
CA THR A 40 52.04 -35.38 38.36
C THR A 40 51.52 -34.08 37.73
N GLY A 41 52.41 -33.15 37.36
CA GLY A 41 52.09 -31.94 36.62
C GLY A 41 51.50 -32.22 35.24
N ILE A 42 52.12 -33.14 34.47
CA ILE A 42 51.61 -33.58 33.17
C ILE A 42 50.23 -34.25 33.31
N LYS A 43 50.02 -35.11 34.32
CA LYS A 43 48.70 -35.71 34.61
C LYS A 43 47.63 -34.66 34.88
N ALA A 44 47.95 -33.62 35.65
CA ALA A 44 47.04 -32.52 35.91
C ALA A 44 46.71 -31.74 34.64
N SER A 45 47.71 -31.43 33.81
CA SER A 45 47.52 -30.78 32.50
C SER A 45 46.65 -31.62 31.58
N ILE A 46 46.87 -32.93 31.48
CA ILE A 46 46.03 -33.84 30.68
C ILE A 46 44.58 -33.82 31.15
N SER A 47 44.34 -33.87 32.47
CA SER A 47 43.00 -33.82 33.04
C SER A 47 42.31 -32.47 32.76
N ASP A 48 43.04 -31.35 32.77
CA ASP A 48 42.52 -30.02 32.40
C ASP A 48 42.12 -29.96 30.92
N LEU A 49 42.96 -30.50 30.01
CA LEU A 49 42.63 -30.57 28.59
C LEU A 49 41.36 -31.40 28.37
N GLN A 50 41.25 -32.56 29.02
CA GLN A 50 40.08 -33.43 28.91
C GLN A 50 38.81 -32.76 29.48
N ALA A 51 38.93 -32.00 30.58
CA ALA A 51 37.82 -31.22 31.12
C ALA A 51 37.38 -30.11 30.14
N LYS A 52 38.33 -29.37 29.56
CA LYS A 52 38.03 -28.34 28.55
C LYS A 52 37.34 -28.91 27.30
N VAL A 53 37.78 -30.08 26.84
CA VAL A 53 37.09 -30.83 25.77
C VAL A 53 35.69 -31.26 26.21
N GLY A 54 35.54 -31.76 27.45
CA GLY A 54 34.25 -32.13 28.04
C GLY A 54 33.26 -30.97 28.20
N ASP A 55 33.78 -29.75 28.42
CA ASP A 55 33.01 -28.50 28.46
C ASP A 55 32.62 -27.97 27.06
N GLY A 56 32.97 -28.70 26.00
CA GLY A 56 32.65 -28.34 24.62
C GLY A 56 33.60 -27.32 23.98
N LYS A 57 34.74 -27.01 24.62
CA LYS A 57 35.75 -26.14 24.01
C LYS A 57 36.50 -26.87 22.91
N PHE A 58 36.82 -26.14 21.85
CA PHE A 58 37.64 -26.64 20.74
C PHE A 58 38.89 -25.78 20.55
N VAL A 59 39.86 -26.33 19.84
CA VAL A 59 41.18 -25.75 19.62
C VAL A 59 41.18 -24.90 18.36
N THR A 60 41.57 -23.65 18.50
CA THR A 60 41.71 -22.70 17.40
C THR A 60 43.15 -22.62 16.88
N ASN A 61 44.12 -22.96 17.74
CA ASN A 61 45.53 -22.95 17.38
C ASN A 61 46.35 -23.90 18.28
N VAL A 62 47.37 -24.53 17.71
CA VAL A 62 48.38 -25.30 18.46
C VAL A 62 49.74 -24.81 18.01
N VAL A 63 50.52 -24.24 18.92
CA VAL A 63 51.84 -23.67 18.62
C VAL A 63 52.90 -24.14 19.60
N LYS A 64 54.10 -24.39 19.09
CA LYS A 64 55.29 -24.59 19.92
C LYS A 64 55.64 -23.29 20.63
N ASN A 65 55.88 -23.34 21.93
CA ASN A 65 56.29 -22.19 22.72
C ASN A 65 57.32 -22.61 23.77
N GLY A 66 58.59 -22.23 23.56
CA GLY A 66 59.70 -22.69 24.39
C GLY A 66 59.82 -24.22 24.41
N ASP A 67 59.98 -24.78 25.61
CA ASP A 67 60.14 -26.22 25.87
C ASP A 67 58.79 -26.98 25.92
N GLY A 68 57.70 -26.45 25.36
CA GLY A 68 56.36 -27.06 25.43
C GLY A 68 55.40 -26.72 24.29
N ILE A 69 54.20 -27.31 24.35
CA ILE A 69 53.09 -27.08 23.39
C ILE A 69 52.06 -26.17 24.04
N THR A 70 51.73 -25.06 23.38
CA THR A 70 50.62 -24.17 23.77
C THR A 70 49.41 -24.43 22.87
N ILE A 71 48.29 -24.75 23.50
CA ILE A 71 46.98 -24.96 22.87
C ILE A 71 46.13 -23.74 23.15
N THR A 72 45.61 -23.09 22.11
CA THR A 72 44.65 -22.00 22.21
C THR A 72 43.24 -22.54 21.98
N TRP A 73 42.34 -22.20 22.89
CA TRP A 73 40.94 -22.66 22.87
C TRP A 73 40.01 -21.62 22.23
N SER A 74 38.79 -22.07 21.91
CA SER A 74 37.70 -21.27 21.32
C SER A 74 37.27 -20.04 22.13
N ASP A 75 37.58 -20.01 23.43
CA ASP A 75 37.33 -18.87 24.33
C ASP A 75 38.54 -17.94 24.49
N ASN A 76 39.57 -18.13 23.67
CA ASN A 76 40.87 -17.45 23.71
C ASN A 76 41.72 -17.74 24.95
N THR A 77 41.32 -18.68 25.81
CA THR A 77 42.21 -19.19 26.87
C THR A 77 43.29 -20.09 26.27
N THR A 78 44.40 -20.26 26.97
CA THR A 78 45.47 -21.18 26.58
C THR A 78 45.69 -22.28 27.62
N SER A 79 46.13 -23.45 27.16
CA SER A 79 46.70 -24.52 28.00
C SER A 79 48.10 -24.82 27.50
N THR A 80 49.06 -24.96 28.40
CA THR A 80 50.44 -25.31 28.05
C THR A 80 50.80 -26.67 28.63
N ILE A 81 51.45 -27.50 27.84
CA ILE A 81 51.94 -28.81 28.24
C ILE A 81 53.46 -28.78 28.10
N GLY A 82 54.14 -29.00 29.22
CA GLY A 82 55.60 -29.12 29.25
C GLY A 82 56.07 -30.45 28.70
N THR A 83 57.32 -30.49 28.22
CA THR A 83 58.04 -31.72 27.89
C THR A 83 58.87 -32.18 29.09
N ILE A 84 59.08 -33.49 29.26
CA ILE A 84 60.01 -34.05 30.24
C ILE A 84 61.44 -33.83 29.73
N LYS A 85 62.34 -33.24 30.54
CA LYS A 85 63.76 -33.08 30.22
C LYS A 85 64.54 -34.32 30.65
N GLY A 86 65.17 -35.00 29.69
CA GLY A 86 66.12 -36.09 30.01
C GLY A 86 67.50 -35.54 30.39
N ASP A 87 68.21 -36.24 31.28
CA ASP A 87 69.48 -35.84 31.91
C ASP A 87 70.74 -35.82 31.02
N LYS A 88 70.60 -35.72 29.70
CA LYS A 88 71.74 -35.42 28.80
C LYS A 88 71.42 -34.21 27.95
N GLY A 89 72.06 -33.11 28.35
CA GLY A 89 71.88 -31.78 27.80
C GLY A 89 72.14 -31.64 26.29
N ASP A 90 71.59 -30.52 25.81
CA ASP A 90 71.73 -29.85 24.52
C ASP A 90 70.85 -30.32 23.36
N LYS A 91 69.78 -29.54 23.17
CA LYS A 91 68.77 -29.45 22.09
C LYS A 91 67.64 -30.49 22.12
N GLY A 92 66.73 -30.30 23.09
CA GLY A 92 65.37 -30.85 23.04
C GLY A 92 64.47 -29.99 22.15
N ASP A 93 64.58 -30.12 20.83
CA ASP A 93 63.55 -29.60 19.93
C ASP A 93 62.36 -30.56 19.93
N ALA A 94 61.20 -30.12 20.44
CA ALA A 94 59.95 -30.86 20.30
C ALA A 94 59.66 -31.16 18.81
N ALA A 95 59.41 -32.43 18.49
CA ALA A 95 59.13 -32.89 17.14
C ALA A 95 57.71 -32.50 16.70
N THR A 96 57.58 -32.04 15.45
CA THR A 96 56.27 -31.73 14.84
C THR A 96 55.91 -32.77 13.79
N ILE A 97 54.72 -33.36 13.92
CA ILE A 97 54.13 -34.25 12.92
C ILE A 97 52.92 -33.54 12.28
N THR A 98 52.96 -33.34 10.98
CA THR A 98 51.84 -32.76 10.22
C THR A 98 51.40 -33.72 9.12
N ILE A 99 50.26 -33.45 8.49
CA ILE A 99 49.75 -34.22 7.35
C ILE A 99 49.83 -33.35 6.10
N ASP A 100 50.45 -33.87 5.04
CA ASP A 100 50.49 -33.15 3.77
C ASP A 100 49.04 -33.00 3.24
N PRO A 101 48.60 -31.77 2.91
CA PRO A 101 47.21 -31.53 2.54
C PRO A 101 46.82 -32.20 1.21
N VAL A 102 47.79 -32.50 0.34
CA VAL A 102 47.58 -33.05 -1.01
C VAL A 102 47.82 -34.57 -1.03
N SER A 103 49.00 -35.03 -0.63
CA SER A 103 49.38 -36.45 -0.64
C SER A 103 48.82 -37.23 0.54
N LYS A 104 48.35 -36.54 1.59
CA LYS A 104 47.90 -37.12 2.86
C LYS A 104 48.98 -37.90 3.62
N ASN A 105 50.25 -37.74 3.26
CA ASN A 105 51.33 -38.42 3.96
C ASN A 105 51.65 -37.78 5.31
N PHE A 106 52.18 -38.58 6.25
CA PHE A 106 52.79 -38.04 7.46
C PHE A 106 54.08 -37.29 7.13
N ILE A 107 54.19 -36.06 7.60
CA ILE A 107 55.38 -35.24 7.55
C ILE A 107 55.97 -35.18 8.96
N ILE A 108 57.21 -35.63 9.13
CA ILE A 108 57.90 -35.63 10.43
C ILE A 108 59.08 -34.68 10.33
N ASN A 109 59.11 -33.63 11.16
CA ASN A 109 60.18 -32.63 11.15
C ASN A 109 60.48 -32.04 9.75
N ASN A 110 59.42 -31.80 8.97
CA ASN A 110 59.45 -31.32 7.57
C ASN A 110 59.96 -32.32 6.52
N GLU A 111 60.11 -33.61 6.87
CA GLU A 111 60.43 -34.67 5.90
C GLU A 111 59.19 -35.52 5.62
N ASP A 112 58.85 -35.70 4.33
CA ASP A 112 57.75 -36.57 3.90
C ASP A 112 58.15 -38.04 4.05
N THR A 113 57.38 -38.76 4.85
CA THR A 113 57.64 -40.17 5.13
C THR A 113 57.19 -41.10 3.99
N GLY A 114 56.40 -40.60 3.04
CA GLY A 114 55.79 -41.40 1.98
C GLY A 114 54.63 -42.29 2.45
N ILE A 115 54.27 -42.24 3.74
CA ILE A 115 53.22 -43.07 4.33
C ILE A 115 51.94 -42.28 4.48
N CYS A 116 50.89 -42.72 3.79
CA CYS A 116 49.58 -42.09 3.83
C CYS A 116 48.91 -42.23 5.21
N SER A 117 48.42 -41.12 5.74
CA SER A 117 47.77 -40.99 7.05
C SER A 117 46.28 -41.40 7.05
N GLU A 118 45.75 -41.66 5.87
CA GLU A 118 44.46 -42.24 5.56
C GLU A 118 44.80 -43.61 4.95
N GLY A 119 44.35 -44.74 5.52
CA GLY A 119 44.88 -46.07 5.17
C GLY A 119 44.97 -46.38 3.66
N LYS A 120 45.93 -47.21 3.24
CA LYS A 120 46.10 -47.62 1.83
C LYS A 120 44.80 -48.21 1.30
N ASN A 121 44.39 -47.80 0.10
CA ASN A 121 43.24 -48.34 -0.64
C ASN A 121 43.30 -49.88 -0.74
N GLY A 122 42.64 -50.58 0.19
CA GLY A 122 42.57 -52.04 0.23
C GLY A 122 41.69 -52.52 1.38
N VAL A 123 40.55 -53.14 1.02
CA VAL A 123 39.60 -53.95 1.80
C VAL A 123 39.53 -53.65 3.32
N ASN A 124 38.44 -52.99 3.75
CA ASN A 124 37.95 -52.84 5.14
C ASN A 124 38.20 -51.53 5.91
N GLY A 125 38.61 -50.43 5.26
CA GLY A 125 38.52 -49.09 5.88
C GLY A 125 39.27 -48.93 7.22
N ILE A 126 40.43 -49.58 7.36
CA ILE A 126 41.22 -49.59 8.60
C ILE A 126 42.01 -48.28 8.72
N ASN A 127 41.81 -47.55 9.82
CA ASN A 127 42.46 -46.26 10.11
C ASN A 127 43.98 -46.40 10.20
N ALA A 128 44.74 -45.55 9.49
CA ALA A 128 46.20 -45.54 9.58
C ALA A 128 46.68 -45.37 11.03
N LYS A 129 47.67 -46.16 11.43
CA LYS A 129 48.28 -46.05 12.76
C LYS A 129 49.24 -44.85 12.78
N ALA A 130 49.10 -43.99 13.78
CA ALA A 130 49.93 -42.81 13.96
C ALA A 130 51.42 -43.19 14.16
N PRO A 131 52.38 -42.33 13.79
CA PRO A 131 53.79 -42.60 14.02
C PRO A 131 54.09 -42.71 15.52
N SER A 132 55.07 -43.53 15.89
CA SER A 132 55.53 -43.76 17.27
C SER A 132 57.07 -43.68 17.37
N ILE A 133 57.65 -43.89 18.56
CA ILE A 133 59.10 -43.84 18.77
C ILE A 133 59.65 -45.27 18.95
N SER A 134 60.72 -45.60 18.23
CA SER A 134 61.40 -46.90 18.29
C SER A 134 62.21 -47.07 19.59
N LYS A 135 62.05 -48.23 20.24
CA LYS A 135 62.79 -48.62 21.45
C LYS A 135 64.25 -48.97 21.20
N GLU A 136 64.59 -49.41 19.98
CA GLU A 136 65.93 -49.91 19.65
C GLU A 136 66.82 -48.79 19.09
N THR A 137 66.23 -47.83 18.38
CA THR A 137 66.96 -46.81 17.62
C THR A 137 66.72 -45.38 18.10
N GLY A 138 65.63 -45.13 18.85
CA GLY A 138 65.24 -43.78 19.27
C GLY A 138 64.73 -42.89 18.13
N ASN A 139 64.41 -43.46 16.97
CA ASN A 139 63.86 -42.77 15.80
C ASN A 139 62.33 -42.86 15.75
N TRP A 140 61.71 -42.01 14.93
CA TRP A 140 60.31 -42.14 14.55
C TRP A 140 60.07 -43.42 13.74
N VAL A 141 58.92 -44.05 13.97
CA VAL A 141 58.43 -45.25 13.27
C VAL A 141 57.07 -44.93 12.66
N THR A 142 56.91 -45.12 11.36
CA THR A 142 55.61 -45.07 10.67
C THR A 142 55.10 -46.48 10.41
N TYR A 143 53.79 -46.64 10.26
CA TYR A 143 53.17 -47.96 10.14
C TYR A 143 52.43 -48.10 8.82
N GLU A 144 52.71 -49.18 8.09
CA GLU A 144 51.92 -49.60 6.94
C GLU A 144 51.07 -50.83 7.27
N TRP A 145 49.86 -50.89 6.73
CA TRP A 145 49.02 -52.08 6.84
C TRP A 145 49.57 -53.20 5.95
N ASP A 146 49.84 -54.37 6.54
CA ASP A 146 50.21 -55.58 5.83
C ASP A 146 48.98 -56.50 5.71
N ALA A 147 48.45 -56.60 4.49
CA ALA A 147 47.24 -57.37 4.21
C ALA A 147 47.41 -58.89 4.38
N GLU A 148 48.63 -59.42 4.33
CA GLU A 148 48.91 -60.85 4.54
C GLU A 148 48.98 -61.18 6.03
N LYS A 149 49.52 -60.27 6.84
CA LYS A 149 49.60 -60.43 8.30
C LYS A 149 48.36 -59.96 9.04
N ASN A 150 47.49 -59.20 8.37
CA ASN A 150 46.31 -58.56 8.95
C ASN A 150 46.68 -57.71 10.18
N ASP A 151 47.82 -57.02 10.10
CA ASP A 151 48.39 -56.20 11.16
C ASP A 151 49.25 -55.05 10.58
N TYR A 152 49.52 -54.04 11.40
CA TYR A 152 50.41 -52.92 11.05
C TYR A 152 51.87 -53.28 11.21
N VAL A 153 52.64 -53.11 10.14
CA VAL A 153 54.10 -53.30 10.14
C VAL A 153 54.78 -51.94 10.27
N GLY A 154 55.56 -51.77 11.34
CA GLY A 154 56.33 -50.56 11.60
C GLY A 154 57.61 -50.49 10.78
N THR A 155 57.90 -49.31 10.23
CA THR A 155 59.15 -48.98 9.52
C THR A 155 59.83 -47.82 10.24
N ASP A 156 61.09 -48.01 10.65
CA ASP A 156 61.94 -46.94 11.17
C ASP A 156 62.20 -45.91 10.07
N THR A 157 61.92 -44.63 10.34
CA THR A 157 62.06 -43.57 9.34
C THR A 157 63.49 -43.03 9.23
N GLY A 158 64.38 -43.38 10.17
CA GLY A 158 65.72 -42.80 10.28
C GLY A 158 65.75 -41.40 10.91
N ILE A 159 64.59 -40.82 11.22
CA ILE A 159 64.47 -39.47 11.80
C ILE A 159 64.50 -39.60 13.33
N SER A 160 65.52 -39.04 13.99
CA SER A 160 65.68 -39.10 15.44
C SER A 160 64.50 -38.44 16.20
N ALA A 161 64.02 -39.11 17.25
CA ALA A 161 62.99 -38.63 18.16
C ALA A 161 63.55 -38.22 19.55
N MET A 162 64.89 -38.21 19.72
CA MET A 162 65.52 -37.91 21.01
C MET A 162 65.11 -36.53 21.55
N GLY A 163 64.41 -36.51 22.68
CA GLY A 163 63.90 -35.31 23.36
C GLY A 163 62.38 -35.07 23.23
N ALA A 164 61.66 -35.81 22.38
CA ALA A 164 60.22 -35.65 22.19
C ALA A 164 59.41 -36.53 23.16
N SER A 165 58.95 -35.96 24.28
CA SER A 165 58.00 -36.61 25.21
C SER A 165 56.53 -36.31 24.89
N THR A 166 56.27 -35.35 23.99
CA THR A 166 54.94 -35.01 23.47
C THR A 166 55.02 -34.61 22.00
N TYR A 167 54.05 -35.03 21.20
CA TYR A 167 53.90 -34.59 19.81
C TYR A 167 52.44 -34.45 19.43
N VAL A 168 52.19 -33.72 18.35
CA VAL A 168 50.83 -33.46 17.84
C VAL A 168 50.76 -33.99 16.42
N VAL A 169 49.64 -34.65 16.08
CA VAL A 169 49.28 -35.05 14.73
C VAL A 169 48.07 -34.23 14.30
N ASP A 170 48.19 -33.57 13.15
CA ASP A 170 47.13 -32.75 12.58
C ASP A 170 46.10 -33.58 11.80
N LYS A 171 44.93 -33.88 12.36
CA LYS A 171 43.83 -34.55 11.62
C LYS A 171 42.83 -33.51 11.11
N THR A 172 41.99 -33.87 10.14
CA THR A 172 41.07 -32.92 9.51
C THR A 172 40.15 -32.20 10.52
N SER A 173 39.50 -32.94 11.42
CA SER A 173 38.50 -32.41 12.37
C SER A 173 39.00 -32.24 13.82
N TYR A 174 40.16 -32.79 14.16
CA TYR A 174 40.76 -32.73 15.50
C TYR A 174 42.29 -32.80 15.43
N TRP A 175 42.97 -32.47 16.50
CA TRP A 175 44.40 -32.75 16.71
C TRP A 175 44.52 -33.97 17.61
N GLU A 176 45.46 -34.87 17.34
CA GLU A 176 45.86 -35.88 18.30
C GLU A 176 47.10 -35.40 19.03
N LEU A 177 46.97 -35.15 20.32
CA LEU A 177 48.09 -34.91 21.20
C LEU A 177 48.53 -36.25 21.81
N HIS A 178 49.74 -36.67 21.48
CA HIS A 178 50.36 -37.88 21.99
C HIS A 178 51.33 -37.51 23.10
N VAL A 179 51.14 -38.10 24.28
CA VAL A 179 51.97 -37.85 25.47
C VAL A 179 52.62 -39.15 25.93
N ALA A 180 53.95 -39.15 26.08
CA ALA A 180 54.70 -40.29 26.59
C ALA A 180 54.22 -40.67 27.99
N THR A 181 54.08 -41.98 28.25
CA THR A 181 53.53 -42.52 29.50
C THR A 181 54.60 -43.02 30.47
N SER A 182 55.89 -42.92 30.10
CA SER A 182 57.05 -43.30 30.92
C SER A 182 58.26 -42.41 30.64
N GLU A 183 59.21 -42.40 31.57
CA GLU A 183 60.43 -41.57 31.58
C GLU A 183 61.34 -41.78 30.35
N ASN A 184 61.32 -43.00 29.79
CA ASN A 184 62.14 -43.37 28.62
C ASN A 184 61.37 -43.30 27.30
N GLY A 185 60.10 -42.88 27.30
CA GLY A 185 59.21 -42.99 26.13
C GLY A 185 58.80 -44.44 25.81
N GLU A 186 58.98 -45.38 26.73
CA GLU A 186 58.60 -46.78 26.59
C GLU A 186 57.07 -46.96 26.74
N GLY A 187 56.40 -47.42 25.68
CA GLY A 187 54.97 -47.75 25.69
C GLY A 187 54.17 -47.04 24.60
N GLU A 188 52.91 -47.42 24.41
CA GLU A 188 51.99 -46.66 23.55
C GLU A 188 51.68 -45.32 24.24
N PRO A 189 51.83 -44.16 23.55
CA PRO A 189 51.58 -42.86 24.14
C PRO A 189 50.09 -42.71 24.49
N ALA A 190 49.82 -41.90 25.52
CA ALA A 190 48.46 -41.48 25.81
C ALA A 190 48.00 -40.51 24.72
N VAL A 191 46.92 -40.86 24.02
CA VAL A 191 46.36 -40.04 22.95
C VAL A 191 45.19 -39.22 23.47
N ILE A 192 45.27 -37.89 23.33
CA ILE A 192 44.22 -36.94 23.66
C ILE A 192 43.76 -36.31 22.36
N LYS A 193 42.48 -36.54 22.00
CA LYS A 193 41.87 -35.93 20.83
C LYS A 193 41.35 -34.54 21.20
N LEU A 194 41.88 -33.52 20.54
CA LEU A 194 41.56 -32.12 20.75
C LEU A 194 40.77 -31.60 19.54
N PRO A 195 39.45 -31.37 19.64
CA PRO A 195 38.61 -31.01 18.49
C PRO A 195 38.99 -29.65 17.92
N LYS A 196 38.89 -29.45 16.59
CA LYS A 196 39.18 -28.16 15.92
C LYS A 196 37.95 -27.24 15.78
N ALA A 197 36.78 -27.81 15.96
CA ALA A 197 35.48 -27.14 15.94
C ALA A 197 34.57 -27.80 16.97
N ALA A 198 33.42 -27.21 17.27
CA ALA A 198 32.41 -27.88 18.09
C ALA A 198 32.09 -29.27 17.49
N SER A 199 32.21 -30.32 18.30
CA SER A 199 32.09 -31.71 17.84
C SER A 199 30.67 -31.98 17.38
N ILE A 200 30.52 -32.48 16.15
CA ILE A 200 29.24 -32.96 15.64
C ILE A 200 28.81 -34.16 16.48
N THR A 201 27.61 -34.13 17.03
CA THR A 201 27.06 -35.20 17.88
C THR A 201 26.02 -36.04 17.15
N SER A 202 25.37 -35.48 16.12
CA SER A 202 24.48 -36.22 15.24
C SER A 202 24.38 -35.60 13.85
N LEU A 203 24.13 -36.46 12.87
CA LEU A 203 23.89 -36.09 11.48
C LEU A 203 22.54 -36.62 11.03
N LYS A 204 21.84 -35.86 10.20
CA LYS A 204 20.71 -36.35 9.43
C LYS A 204 20.86 -35.91 7.98
N ALA A 205 21.00 -36.88 7.09
CA ALA A 205 21.03 -36.64 5.66
C ALA A 205 19.59 -36.45 5.14
N VAL A 206 19.38 -35.46 4.28
CA VAL A 206 18.06 -35.11 3.73
C VAL A 206 18.21 -34.60 2.29
N SER A 207 17.11 -34.58 1.56
CA SER A 207 16.99 -33.78 0.33
C SER A 207 16.09 -32.58 0.61
N ILE A 208 16.38 -31.42 0.02
CA ILE A 208 15.57 -30.20 0.17
C ILE A 208 14.98 -29.84 -1.19
N ASN A 209 13.66 -29.98 -1.32
CA ASN A 209 12.90 -29.66 -2.54
C ASN A 209 11.79 -28.66 -2.20
N ASP A 210 11.71 -27.54 -2.94
CA ASP A 210 10.69 -26.50 -2.77
C ASP A 210 10.45 -26.09 -1.29
N GLY A 211 11.53 -25.92 -0.54
CA GLY A 211 11.46 -25.54 0.88
C GLY A 211 10.91 -26.64 1.81
N LYS A 212 10.97 -27.91 1.41
CA LYS A 212 10.58 -29.07 2.23
C LYS A 212 11.75 -30.02 2.43
N ILE A 213 11.87 -30.53 3.65
CA ILE A 213 12.79 -31.61 3.98
C ILE A 213 12.14 -32.94 3.58
N GLU A 214 12.81 -33.67 2.71
CA GLU A 214 12.40 -34.98 2.21
C GLU A 214 13.46 -36.06 2.55
N ALA A 215 13.13 -37.32 2.28
CA ALA A 215 14.06 -38.43 2.43
C ALA A 215 15.27 -38.26 1.49
N ALA A 216 16.47 -38.51 2.01
CA ALA A 216 17.71 -38.34 1.26
C ALA A 216 17.76 -39.25 0.03
N ASN A 217 17.75 -38.63 -1.14
CA ASN A 217 17.86 -39.30 -2.42
C ASN A 217 18.88 -38.58 -3.30
N VAL A 218 19.92 -39.31 -3.69
CA VAL A 218 21.01 -38.81 -4.52
C VAL A 218 20.99 -39.58 -5.83
N THR A 219 20.90 -38.86 -6.95
CA THR A 219 20.99 -39.45 -8.28
C THR A 219 22.35 -39.13 -8.87
N MET A 220 23.16 -40.16 -9.07
CA MET A 220 24.47 -40.09 -9.72
C MET A 220 24.32 -40.41 -11.20
N SER A 221 24.30 -39.40 -12.06
CA SER A 221 24.28 -39.63 -13.51
C SER A 221 25.69 -39.67 -14.08
N TYR A 222 25.96 -40.65 -14.94
CA TYR A 222 27.25 -40.82 -15.62
C TYR A 222 27.07 -41.25 -17.06
N GLY A 223 28.02 -40.86 -17.92
CA GLY A 223 28.01 -41.26 -19.33
C GLY A 223 28.82 -42.52 -19.63
N LYS A 224 28.86 -42.88 -20.91
CA LYS A 224 29.86 -43.83 -21.40
C LYS A 224 31.25 -43.20 -21.40
N ALA A 225 32.27 -44.07 -21.35
CA ALA A 225 33.65 -43.68 -21.58
C ALA A 225 33.78 -42.89 -22.90
N LEU A 226 34.47 -41.75 -22.85
CA LEU A 226 34.66 -40.87 -24.00
C LEU A 226 35.41 -41.60 -25.13
N SER A 227 34.94 -41.45 -26.36
CA SER A 227 35.60 -42.04 -27.53
C SER A 227 36.83 -41.24 -28.01
N ALA A 228 36.94 -39.97 -27.62
CA ALA A 228 38.03 -39.04 -27.91
C ALA A 228 38.18 -37.97 -26.82
N ASP A 229 39.29 -37.22 -26.83
CA ASP A 229 39.48 -36.06 -25.95
C ASP A 229 38.39 -35.00 -26.23
N VAL A 230 37.73 -34.53 -25.17
CA VAL A 230 36.75 -33.43 -25.21
C VAL A 230 37.34 -32.23 -24.49
N LYS A 231 37.25 -31.04 -25.11
CA LYS A 231 37.65 -29.78 -24.46
C LYS A 231 36.42 -28.94 -24.18
N PHE A 232 36.33 -28.41 -22.96
CA PHE A 232 35.27 -27.51 -22.53
C PHE A 232 35.79 -26.65 -21.39
N ASN A 233 35.48 -25.34 -21.41
CA ASN A 233 35.82 -24.41 -20.32
C ASN A 233 37.31 -24.44 -19.93
N ASN A 234 38.21 -24.50 -20.93
CA ASN A 234 39.65 -24.68 -20.78
C ASN A 234 40.11 -25.99 -20.10
N VAL A 235 39.20 -26.92 -19.80
CA VAL A 235 39.51 -28.26 -19.28
C VAL A 235 39.54 -29.26 -20.43
N THR A 236 40.53 -30.17 -20.41
CA THR A 236 40.60 -31.29 -21.35
C THR A 236 40.20 -32.58 -20.66
N TYR A 237 39.04 -33.10 -21.01
CA TYR A 237 38.52 -34.40 -20.59
C TYR A 237 39.08 -35.48 -21.52
N LYS A 238 39.85 -36.41 -20.97
CA LYS A 238 40.61 -37.38 -21.76
C LYS A 238 39.73 -38.45 -22.38
N LYS A 239 40.15 -38.96 -23.54
CA LYS A 239 39.66 -40.22 -24.10
C LYS A 239 39.61 -41.30 -23.01
N ASP A 240 38.56 -42.13 -23.06
CA ASP A 240 38.25 -43.22 -22.14
C ASP A 240 37.81 -42.77 -20.72
N ALA A 241 37.79 -41.46 -20.44
CA ALA A 241 37.23 -40.94 -19.19
C ALA A 241 35.70 -41.13 -19.14
N ILE A 242 35.18 -41.48 -17.97
CA ILE A 242 33.75 -41.46 -17.68
C ILE A 242 33.41 -40.05 -17.17
N LEU A 243 32.52 -39.36 -17.87
CA LEU A 243 32.04 -38.05 -17.44
C LEU A 243 30.95 -38.20 -16.38
N LEU A 244 31.10 -37.43 -15.32
CA LEU A 244 30.27 -37.47 -14.12
C LEU A 244 29.56 -36.13 -13.95
N SER A 245 28.30 -36.16 -13.53
CA SER A 245 27.62 -34.93 -13.17
C SER A 245 28.16 -34.37 -11.85
N GLN A 246 28.47 -33.07 -11.82
CA GLN A 246 28.98 -32.39 -10.62
C GLN A 246 27.87 -31.87 -9.69
N THR A 247 26.60 -32.09 -10.03
CA THR A 247 25.45 -31.47 -9.36
C THR A 247 24.66 -32.43 -8.47
N SER A 248 25.18 -33.64 -8.24
CA SER A 248 24.59 -34.61 -7.33
C SER A 248 24.64 -34.04 -5.91
N THR A 249 23.53 -33.52 -5.43
CA THR A 249 23.47 -32.77 -4.16
C THR A 249 22.84 -33.61 -3.06
N LEU A 250 23.29 -33.39 -1.85
CA LEU A 250 22.74 -33.92 -0.61
C LEU A 250 22.76 -32.79 0.42
N SER A 251 21.73 -32.66 1.24
CA SER A 251 21.77 -31.73 2.37
C SER A 251 21.95 -32.50 3.68
N ALA A 252 22.60 -31.87 4.65
CA ALA A 252 22.82 -32.43 5.97
C ALA A 252 22.32 -31.48 7.06
N ILE A 253 21.59 -32.02 8.02
CA ILE A 253 21.26 -31.36 9.28
C ILE A 253 22.30 -31.81 10.31
N VAL A 254 23.06 -30.86 10.81
CA VAL A 254 24.19 -31.03 11.73
C VAL A 254 23.78 -30.55 13.11
N ASN A 255 24.04 -31.36 14.14
CA ASN A 255 23.90 -30.94 15.54
C ASN A 255 25.20 -31.14 16.33
N PRO A 256 25.57 -30.20 17.21
CA PRO A 256 24.85 -28.95 17.50
C PRO A 256 24.89 -27.97 16.31
N GLN A 257 23.90 -27.07 16.21
CA GLN A 257 23.67 -26.25 15.01
C GLN A 257 24.76 -25.21 14.73
N ASP A 258 25.61 -24.93 15.71
CA ASP A 258 26.77 -24.05 15.68
C ASP A 258 28.08 -24.79 15.31
N ALA A 259 28.03 -26.10 15.10
CA ALA A 259 29.17 -26.84 14.58
C ALA A 259 29.50 -26.40 13.14
N ASP A 260 30.75 -26.01 12.92
CA ASP A 260 31.25 -25.63 11.60
C ASP A 260 31.46 -26.89 10.74
N ALA A 261 30.45 -27.23 9.94
CA ALA A 261 30.47 -28.39 9.06
C ALA A 261 31.64 -28.36 8.06
N THR A 262 32.22 -27.19 7.75
CA THR A 262 33.33 -27.05 6.79
C THR A 262 34.66 -27.61 7.30
N LYS A 263 34.78 -27.89 8.61
CA LYS A 263 35.98 -28.45 9.25
C LYS A 263 36.02 -29.98 9.25
N TYR A 264 35.02 -30.63 8.68
CA TYR A 264 34.84 -32.06 8.71
C TYR A 264 34.91 -32.67 7.30
N ALA A 265 35.44 -33.88 7.20
CA ALA A 265 35.38 -34.69 5.98
C ALA A 265 34.17 -35.62 6.05
N TYR A 266 33.44 -35.73 4.94
CA TYR A 266 32.24 -36.55 4.86
C TYR A 266 32.34 -37.58 3.75
N VAL A 267 31.80 -38.76 4.01
CA VAL A 267 31.68 -39.87 3.04
C VAL A 267 30.33 -40.55 3.20
N LEU A 268 29.86 -41.17 2.12
CA LEU A 268 28.72 -42.08 2.20
C LEU A 268 29.26 -43.50 2.40
N SER A 269 28.94 -44.10 3.55
CA SER A 269 29.33 -45.47 3.87
C SER A 269 28.11 -46.39 3.91
N ASP A 270 28.27 -47.61 3.39
CA ASP A 270 27.23 -48.64 3.51
C ASP A 270 27.36 -49.40 4.85
N SER A 271 26.39 -50.26 5.15
CA SER A 271 26.37 -51.05 6.40
C SER A 271 27.48 -52.10 6.52
N LYS A 272 28.28 -52.29 5.46
CA LYS A 272 29.45 -53.18 5.42
C LYS A 272 30.77 -52.42 5.47
N GLY A 273 30.72 -51.08 5.55
CA GLY A 273 31.90 -50.22 5.61
C GLY A 273 32.48 -49.84 4.23
N ASN A 274 31.79 -50.11 3.12
CA ASN A 274 32.23 -49.65 1.81
C ASN A 274 31.91 -48.15 1.64
N MET A 275 32.87 -47.38 1.10
CA MET A 275 32.76 -45.92 0.97
C MET A 275 33.00 -45.46 -0.48
N PRO A 276 32.07 -45.75 -1.41
CA PRO A 276 32.28 -45.44 -2.82
C PRO A 276 32.17 -43.94 -3.17
N PHE A 277 31.63 -43.12 -2.26
CA PHE A 277 31.38 -41.70 -2.47
C PHE A 277 32.01 -40.82 -1.38
N LYS A 278 32.63 -39.72 -1.82
CA LYS A 278 32.99 -38.60 -0.96
C LYS A 278 31.91 -37.53 -1.01
N VAL A 279 31.76 -36.79 0.08
CA VAL A 279 30.80 -35.68 0.19
C VAL A 279 31.58 -34.41 0.52
N THR A 280 31.46 -33.41 -0.35
CA THR A 280 32.31 -32.23 -0.41
C THR A 280 31.48 -30.94 -0.36
N ASN A 281 32.17 -29.79 -0.29
CA ASN A 281 31.60 -28.45 -0.41
C ASN A 281 30.37 -28.17 0.51
N PRO A 282 30.49 -28.34 1.83
CA PRO A 282 29.41 -27.97 2.74
C PRO A 282 29.21 -26.45 2.73
N VAL A 283 28.10 -26.00 2.15
CA VAL A 283 27.69 -24.59 2.13
C VAL A 283 26.44 -24.45 2.97
N ALA A 284 26.41 -23.45 3.85
CA ALA A 284 25.23 -23.21 4.67
C ALA A 284 24.03 -22.90 3.77
N ASN A 285 22.91 -23.59 3.98
CA ASN A 285 21.74 -23.45 3.13
C ASN A 285 21.13 -22.03 3.31
N MET A 286 20.89 -21.33 2.19
CA MET A 286 20.44 -19.93 2.15
C MET A 286 19.04 -19.76 1.55
N SER A 287 18.15 -20.74 1.73
CA SER A 287 16.79 -20.61 1.19
C SER A 287 16.14 -19.29 1.66
N GLU A 288 15.55 -18.53 0.71
CA GLU A 288 14.98 -17.20 0.99
C GLU A 288 13.84 -17.24 1.99
N ASP A 289 13.12 -18.35 2.00
CA ASP A 289 12.22 -18.70 3.08
C ASP A 289 12.99 -19.56 4.07
N ALA A 290 12.80 -19.33 5.37
CA ALA A 290 13.04 -20.42 6.30
C ALA A 290 12.18 -21.61 5.86
N LEU A 291 12.31 -22.73 6.54
CA LEU A 291 11.19 -23.66 6.59
C LEU A 291 9.88 -22.97 7.09
N THR A 292 9.87 -21.65 7.41
CA THR A 292 9.02 -20.60 6.77
C THR A 292 9.52 -19.14 7.04
N ARG A 293 9.92 -18.41 5.97
CA ARG A 293 10.22 -16.94 5.75
C ARG A 293 11.45 -16.19 6.34
N ALA A 294 12.17 -15.53 5.40
CA ALA A 294 13.27 -14.52 5.41
C ALA A 294 14.71 -15.04 5.25
N ALA A 295 15.40 -14.56 4.19
CA ALA A 295 16.74 -14.96 3.72
C ALA A 295 17.81 -14.73 4.78
N SER A 296 17.98 -15.74 5.63
CA SER A 296 18.99 -15.82 6.67
C SER A 296 19.55 -17.22 6.65
N VAL A 297 20.83 -17.36 6.96
CA VAL A 297 21.50 -18.67 6.96
C VAL A 297 20.72 -19.65 7.83
N ASN A 298 20.28 -20.77 7.25
CA ASN A 298 19.59 -21.81 8.01
C ASN A 298 20.59 -22.44 8.99
N LYS A 299 20.31 -22.31 10.30
CA LYS A 299 21.22 -22.81 11.34
C LYS A 299 21.32 -24.34 11.29
N GLY A 300 22.54 -24.85 11.19
CA GLY A 300 22.83 -26.28 11.20
C GLY A 300 22.40 -27.04 9.93
N VAL A 301 22.03 -26.37 8.83
CA VAL A 301 21.66 -27.02 7.57
C VAL A 301 22.66 -26.66 6.49
N PHE A 302 23.25 -27.67 5.86
CA PHE A 302 24.30 -27.50 4.86
C PHE A 302 23.97 -28.27 3.59
N ASP A 303 24.06 -27.60 2.45
CA ASP A 303 24.04 -28.24 1.13
C ASP A 303 25.44 -28.74 0.80
N MET A 304 25.52 -29.96 0.31
CA MET A 304 26.77 -30.68 0.04
C MET A 304 26.71 -31.32 -1.35
N THR A 305 27.88 -31.54 -1.93
CA THR A 305 28.04 -32.23 -3.22
C THR A 305 28.48 -33.67 -2.99
N VAL A 306 27.87 -34.62 -3.68
CA VAL A 306 28.24 -36.04 -3.66
C VAL A 306 29.03 -36.37 -4.92
N GLU A 307 30.22 -36.94 -4.73
CA GLU A 307 31.12 -37.31 -5.82
C GLU A 307 31.58 -38.76 -5.65
N TYR A 308 31.87 -39.43 -6.77
CA TYR A 308 32.56 -40.70 -6.72
C TYR A 308 33.96 -40.53 -6.12
N LEU A 309 34.33 -41.44 -5.21
CA LEU A 309 35.70 -41.51 -4.69
C LEU A 309 36.68 -41.98 -5.78
N SER A 310 36.21 -42.83 -6.69
CA SER A 310 36.95 -43.33 -7.85
C SER A 310 35.99 -43.59 -9.02
N THR A 311 36.44 -43.35 -10.25
CA THR A 311 35.66 -43.68 -11.47
C THR A 311 35.45 -45.18 -11.66
N ALA A 312 36.20 -46.03 -10.95
CA ALA A 312 35.99 -47.48 -10.90
C ALA A 312 34.69 -47.88 -10.17
N ASN A 313 34.13 -46.98 -9.35
CA ASN A 313 32.92 -47.23 -8.58
C ASN A 313 31.63 -46.99 -9.39
N CYS A 314 31.74 -46.38 -10.57
CA CYS A 314 30.60 -45.98 -11.40
C CYS A 314 29.80 -47.20 -11.89
N GLY A 315 28.52 -47.25 -11.53
CA GLY A 315 27.58 -48.30 -11.95
C GLY A 315 27.56 -49.53 -11.04
N GLU A 316 28.42 -49.59 -10.04
CA GLU A 316 28.57 -50.72 -9.09
C GLU A 316 28.18 -50.32 -7.65
N SER A 317 27.77 -49.07 -7.43
CA SER A 317 27.62 -48.43 -6.12
C SER A 317 26.19 -47.92 -5.84
N ALA A 318 25.19 -48.39 -6.58
CA ALA A 318 23.79 -48.11 -6.27
C ALA A 318 23.39 -48.82 -4.96
N GLY A 319 22.75 -48.11 -4.04
CA GLY A 319 22.48 -48.68 -2.73
C GLY A 319 21.94 -47.69 -1.69
N THR A 320 22.07 -48.07 -0.42
CA THR A 320 21.65 -47.26 0.72
C THR A 320 22.84 -47.04 1.65
N TYR A 321 23.07 -45.78 1.99
CA TYR A 321 24.25 -45.32 2.69
C TYR A 321 23.86 -44.48 3.91
N ALA A 322 24.80 -44.32 4.82
CA ALA A 322 24.79 -43.29 5.86
C ALA A 322 25.79 -42.20 5.49
N LEU A 323 25.43 -40.94 5.72
CA LEU A 323 26.40 -39.84 5.75
C LEU A 323 27.24 -39.97 7.02
N THR A 324 28.54 -40.07 6.87
CA THR A 324 29.45 -40.31 7.99
C THR A 324 30.57 -39.28 8.05
N THR A 325 30.99 -38.94 9.27
CA THR A 325 32.12 -38.08 9.53
C THR A 325 32.85 -38.50 10.80
N GLU A 326 34.16 -38.27 10.86
CA GLU A 326 34.97 -38.53 12.04
C GLU A 326 35.10 -37.28 12.92
N THR A 327 34.90 -37.45 14.23
CA THR A 327 35.05 -36.41 15.25
C THR A 327 36.06 -36.82 16.30
N ALA A 328 36.44 -35.91 17.20
CA ALA A 328 37.28 -36.24 18.35
C ALA A 328 36.66 -37.33 19.25
N ASP A 329 35.33 -37.45 19.28
CA ASP A 329 34.58 -38.40 20.10
C ASP A 329 34.37 -39.78 19.44
N GLY A 330 34.68 -39.89 18.15
CA GLY A 330 34.51 -41.07 17.31
C GLY A 330 33.77 -40.81 16.00
N LEU A 331 33.44 -41.88 15.29
CA LEU A 331 32.65 -41.84 14.05
C LEU A 331 31.20 -41.46 14.36
N VAL A 332 30.67 -40.48 13.64
CA VAL A 332 29.26 -40.08 13.66
C VAL A 332 28.64 -40.41 12.32
N ALA A 333 27.48 -41.07 12.37
CA ALA A 333 26.75 -41.51 11.20
C ALA A 333 25.30 -41.02 11.25
N SER A 334 24.74 -40.68 10.10
CA SER A 334 23.29 -40.60 9.92
C SER A 334 22.66 -42.00 9.94
N ALA A 335 21.34 -42.08 9.84
CA ALA A 335 20.69 -43.34 9.50
C ALA A 335 21.16 -43.83 8.11
N TYR A 336 21.11 -45.15 7.89
CA TYR A 336 21.31 -45.77 6.58
C TYR A 336 20.04 -45.61 5.74
N ASP A 337 19.73 -44.36 5.37
CA ASP A 337 18.55 -43.98 4.61
C ASP A 337 18.86 -43.05 3.42
N VAL A 338 20.14 -42.79 3.15
CA VAL A 338 20.57 -42.10 1.92
C VAL A 338 20.49 -43.07 0.76
N LYS A 339 19.45 -42.94 -0.06
CA LYS A 339 19.29 -43.74 -1.27
C LYS A 339 20.13 -43.15 -2.38
N VAL A 340 21.13 -43.89 -2.84
CA VAL A 340 21.93 -43.52 -4.02
C VAL A 340 21.46 -44.33 -5.21
N ILE A 341 21.05 -43.64 -6.27
CA ILE A 341 20.66 -44.23 -7.55
C ILE A 341 21.72 -43.85 -8.57
N GLU A 342 22.28 -44.85 -9.24
CA GLU A 342 23.18 -44.62 -10.35
C GLU A 342 22.43 -44.74 -11.68
N LYS A 343 22.62 -43.76 -12.56
CA LYS A 343 21.97 -43.72 -13.87
C LYS A 343 23.02 -43.58 -14.96
N ALA A 344 23.25 -44.68 -15.69
CA ALA A 344 23.98 -44.64 -16.94
C ALA A 344 23.14 -43.87 -17.97
N VAL A 345 23.75 -42.88 -18.61
CA VAL A 345 23.10 -42.03 -19.62
C VAL A 345 23.78 -42.21 -20.96
N ASN A 346 23.04 -42.71 -21.94
CA ASN A 346 23.58 -43.01 -23.26
C ASN A 346 23.31 -41.86 -24.25
N THR A 347 22.10 -41.31 -24.21
CA THR A 347 21.61 -40.33 -25.18
C THR A 347 20.89 -39.18 -24.47
N ILE A 348 21.21 -37.95 -24.90
CA ILE A 348 20.51 -36.73 -24.48
C ILE A 348 20.21 -35.93 -25.75
N ALA A 349 18.94 -35.58 -25.96
CA ALA A 349 18.49 -34.84 -27.13
C ALA A 349 17.38 -33.83 -26.77
N ALA A 350 16.95 -33.03 -27.75
CA ALA A 350 15.83 -32.08 -27.63
C ALA A 350 15.97 -31.07 -26.48
N ILE A 351 17.14 -30.43 -26.38
CA ILE A 351 17.44 -29.47 -25.30
C ILE A 351 16.70 -28.15 -25.54
N ASN A 352 15.72 -27.86 -24.69
CA ASN A 352 14.83 -26.69 -24.70
C ASN A 352 14.98 -25.90 -23.40
N LEU A 353 16.02 -25.06 -23.33
CA LEU A 353 16.26 -24.20 -22.18
C LEU A 353 15.13 -23.18 -22.00
N LYS A 354 14.89 -22.79 -20.75
CA LYS A 354 13.82 -21.88 -20.36
C LYS A 354 14.32 -20.43 -20.34
N ASP A 355 13.56 -19.54 -20.96
CA ASP A 355 13.72 -18.09 -20.80
C ASP A 355 13.32 -17.65 -19.39
N LEU A 356 14.04 -16.67 -18.86
CA LEU A 356 13.91 -16.25 -17.46
C LEU A 356 13.50 -14.79 -17.37
N SER A 357 12.90 -14.40 -16.25
CA SER A 357 12.54 -13.00 -16.02
C SER A 357 12.63 -12.63 -14.55
N VAL A 358 13.05 -11.41 -14.27
CA VAL A 358 13.21 -10.86 -12.91
C VAL A 358 12.91 -9.36 -12.92
N ASP A 359 12.57 -8.77 -11.77
CA ASP A 359 12.51 -7.31 -11.65
C ASP A 359 13.91 -6.71 -11.69
N ILE A 360 14.05 -5.49 -12.22
CA ILE A 360 15.32 -4.75 -12.17
C ILE A 360 15.85 -4.65 -10.75
N ASN A 361 17.17 -4.56 -10.64
CA ASN A 361 17.93 -4.49 -9.39
C ASN A 361 17.86 -5.72 -8.47
N LYS A 362 17.09 -6.77 -8.82
CA LYS A 362 17.14 -8.08 -8.15
C LYS A 362 18.10 -9.02 -8.87
N GLU A 363 18.70 -9.93 -8.10
CA GLU A 363 19.52 -11.01 -8.64
C GLU A 363 18.62 -12.14 -9.15
N LEU A 364 18.99 -12.73 -10.27
CA LEU A 364 18.32 -13.88 -10.87
C LEU A 364 19.32 -15.02 -11.05
N ASP A 365 19.00 -16.20 -10.52
CA ASP A 365 19.77 -17.42 -10.75
C ASP A 365 19.51 -17.98 -12.17
N LEU A 366 20.58 -18.03 -12.96
CA LEU A 366 20.56 -18.51 -14.34
C LEU A 366 20.44 -20.04 -14.43
N ILE A 367 20.76 -20.81 -13.37
CA ILE A 367 20.60 -22.27 -13.36
C ILE A 367 19.15 -22.67 -13.63
N GLY A 368 18.20 -21.80 -13.27
CA GLY A 368 16.78 -21.98 -13.57
C GLY A 368 16.48 -22.22 -15.06
N CYS A 369 17.35 -21.84 -15.98
CA CYS A 369 17.17 -22.10 -17.41
C CYS A 369 17.22 -23.59 -17.76
N PHE A 370 17.84 -24.42 -16.92
CA PHE A 370 17.91 -25.87 -17.08
C PHE A 370 16.65 -26.59 -16.60
N LYS A 371 15.64 -25.86 -16.12
CA LYS A 371 14.36 -26.39 -15.63
C LYS A 371 13.20 -25.94 -16.50
N ASN A 372 12.49 -26.87 -17.12
CA ASN A 372 11.37 -26.61 -18.03
C ASN A 372 10.35 -27.77 -17.96
N THR A 373 9.13 -27.62 -18.49
CA THR A 373 8.14 -28.71 -18.51
C THR A 373 8.71 -29.98 -19.17
N THR A 374 9.46 -29.80 -20.26
CA THR A 374 10.33 -30.81 -20.87
C THR A 374 11.59 -30.10 -21.37
N VAL A 375 12.67 -30.14 -20.59
CA VAL A 375 13.94 -29.49 -20.95
C VAL A 375 14.77 -30.35 -21.89
N ALA A 376 14.70 -31.68 -21.78
CA ALA A 376 15.43 -32.61 -22.63
C ALA A 376 14.76 -33.98 -22.67
N THR A 377 15.23 -34.84 -23.57
CA THR A 377 14.94 -36.28 -23.58
C THR A 377 16.22 -37.04 -23.25
N VAL A 378 16.21 -37.77 -22.13
CA VAL A 378 17.31 -38.61 -21.65
C VAL A 378 16.93 -40.07 -21.82
N ASP A 379 17.66 -40.80 -22.65
CA ASP A 379 17.40 -42.21 -22.97
C ASP A 379 15.93 -42.49 -23.33
N GLY A 380 15.39 -41.64 -24.20
CA GLY A 380 14.00 -41.73 -24.68
C GLY A 380 12.94 -41.21 -23.72
N THR A 381 13.32 -40.79 -22.50
CA THR A 381 12.40 -40.27 -21.48
C THR A 381 12.51 -38.76 -21.34
N ALA A 382 11.38 -38.05 -21.41
CA ALA A 382 11.34 -36.62 -21.16
C ALA A 382 11.74 -36.31 -19.72
N VAL A 383 12.60 -35.32 -19.52
CA VAL A 383 13.00 -34.80 -18.20
C VAL A 383 12.68 -33.32 -18.09
N ALA A 384 12.29 -32.90 -16.90
CA ALA A 384 11.99 -31.50 -16.59
C ALA A 384 13.22 -30.72 -16.07
N ASP A 385 14.25 -31.43 -15.63
CA ASP A 385 15.47 -30.85 -15.07
C ASP A 385 16.71 -31.47 -15.73
N LEU A 386 17.53 -30.62 -16.35
CA LEU A 386 18.76 -31.04 -17.02
C LEU A 386 19.96 -31.06 -16.07
N THR A 387 19.87 -30.38 -14.91
CA THR A 387 20.98 -30.21 -13.98
C THR A 387 21.66 -31.53 -13.56
N PRO A 388 20.95 -32.67 -13.32
CA PRO A 388 21.60 -33.92 -12.92
C PRO A 388 22.44 -34.58 -14.01
N TYR A 389 22.46 -34.02 -15.22
CA TYR A 389 23.16 -34.55 -16.39
C TYR A 389 24.28 -33.62 -16.87
N ILE A 390 24.52 -32.52 -16.16
CA ILE A 390 25.55 -31.53 -16.50
C ILE A 390 26.85 -31.88 -15.79
N VAL A 391 27.94 -31.90 -16.55
CA VAL A 391 29.32 -32.10 -16.08
C VAL A 391 29.93 -30.75 -15.72
N ASP A 392 29.79 -29.76 -16.59
CA ASP A 392 30.33 -28.41 -16.41
C ASP A 392 29.49 -27.41 -17.23
N TYR A 393 29.44 -26.15 -16.80
CA TYR A 393 28.69 -25.09 -17.48
C TYR A 393 29.21 -23.69 -17.14
N TYR A 394 28.96 -22.74 -18.03
CA TYR A 394 29.16 -21.32 -17.75
C TYR A 394 28.24 -20.45 -18.61
N PHE A 395 27.95 -19.25 -18.10
CA PHE A 395 27.10 -18.27 -18.77
C PHE A 395 27.94 -17.14 -19.37
N GLU A 396 27.56 -16.68 -20.56
CA GLU A 396 28.23 -15.58 -21.23
C GLU A 396 27.21 -14.58 -21.79
N ILE A 397 27.46 -13.29 -21.59
CA ILE A 397 26.72 -12.22 -22.25
C ILE A 397 27.15 -12.16 -23.71
N ALA A 398 26.21 -12.43 -24.63
CA ALA A 398 26.50 -12.41 -26.07
C ALA A 398 26.78 -10.99 -26.58
N ASP A 399 26.01 -10.00 -26.12
CA ASP A 399 26.10 -8.61 -26.53
C ASP A 399 26.48 -7.72 -25.34
N LYS A 400 27.77 -7.42 -25.23
CA LYS A 400 28.33 -6.57 -24.16
C LYS A 400 27.82 -5.13 -24.24
N THR A 401 27.47 -4.65 -25.43
CA THR A 401 26.93 -3.29 -25.62
C THR A 401 25.51 -3.22 -25.08
N ALA A 402 24.68 -4.22 -25.41
CA ALA A 402 23.33 -4.33 -24.85
C ALA A 402 23.36 -4.47 -23.32
N ALA A 403 24.28 -5.27 -22.77
CA ALA A 403 24.44 -5.39 -21.33
C ALA A 403 24.86 -4.07 -20.66
N ALA A 404 25.84 -3.36 -21.23
CA ALA A 404 26.25 -2.04 -20.72
C ALA A 404 25.08 -1.03 -20.75
N ASN A 405 24.27 -1.06 -21.81
CA ASN A 405 23.08 -0.21 -21.91
C ASN A 405 22.08 -0.46 -20.77
N LEU A 406 21.93 -1.73 -20.36
CA LEU A 406 21.05 -2.15 -19.27
C LEU A 406 21.69 -2.07 -17.87
N GLY A 407 22.99 -1.80 -17.76
CA GLY A 407 23.74 -1.96 -16.51
C GLY A 407 23.75 -3.41 -16.02
N ALA A 408 23.70 -4.38 -16.94
CA ALA A 408 23.60 -5.79 -16.62
C ALA A 408 24.97 -6.42 -16.34
N THR A 409 25.08 -7.18 -15.25
CA THR A 409 26.30 -7.89 -14.86
C THR A 409 26.00 -9.33 -14.44
N ILE A 410 26.89 -10.26 -14.78
CA ILE A 410 26.87 -11.65 -14.33
C ILE A 410 27.91 -11.82 -13.23
N SER A 411 27.52 -12.44 -12.11
CA SER A 411 28.41 -12.83 -11.01
C SER A 411 28.20 -14.31 -10.70
N GLY A 412 29.13 -15.16 -11.18
CA GLY A 412 28.95 -16.61 -11.10
C GLY A 412 27.72 -17.06 -11.88
N ASN A 413 26.71 -17.56 -11.16
CA ASN A 413 25.45 -18.05 -11.74
C ASN A 413 24.32 -17.01 -11.70
N THR A 414 24.53 -15.85 -11.09
CA THR A 414 23.49 -14.82 -10.99
C THR A 414 23.69 -13.71 -12.00
N ILE A 415 22.58 -13.12 -12.43
CA ILE A 415 22.55 -11.92 -13.26
C ILE A 415 21.69 -10.84 -12.61
N LYS A 416 22.10 -9.58 -12.74
CA LYS A 416 21.35 -8.41 -12.28
C LYS A 416 21.48 -7.30 -13.31
N ALA A 417 20.43 -6.51 -13.51
CA ALA A 417 20.45 -5.31 -14.35
C ALA A 417 19.81 -4.12 -13.63
N GLU A 418 20.30 -2.93 -13.93
CA GLU A 418 19.80 -1.68 -13.36
C GLU A 418 18.58 -1.13 -14.12
N LYS A 419 18.44 -1.51 -15.40
CA LYS A 419 17.39 -1.02 -16.30
C LYS A 419 16.58 -2.17 -16.89
N ALA A 420 15.31 -1.88 -17.16
CA ALA A 420 14.40 -2.84 -17.76
C ALA A 420 14.78 -3.09 -19.23
N GLY A 421 14.51 -4.30 -19.72
CA GLY A 421 14.88 -4.70 -21.06
C GLY A 421 15.06 -6.20 -21.17
N SER A 422 15.58 -6.66 -22.31
CA SER A 422 15.89 -8.08 -22.51
C SER A 422 17.33 -8.24 -22.97
N LEU A 423 17.99 -9.28 -22.47
CA LEU A 423 19.36 -9.60 -22.81
C LEU A 423 19.47 -11.09 -23.16
N ASN A 424 20.16 -11.37 -24.25
CA ASN A 424 20.43 -12.74 -24.68
C ASN A 424 21.68 -13.26 -23.98
N ILE A 425 21.52 -14.36 -23.24
CA ILE A 425 22.60 -15.03 -22.51
C ILE A 425 22.91 -16.34 -23.20
N LYS A 426 24.19 -16.56 -23.52
CA LYS A 426 24.68 -17.85 -23.99
C LYS A 426 24.85 -18.78 -22.81
N VAL A 427 24.29 -19.97 -22.94
CA VAL A 427 24.41 -21.06 -21.99
C VAL A 427 25.34 -22.10 -22.61
N ASN A 428 26.55 -22.18 -22.06
CA ASN A 428 27.57 -23.15 -22.46
C ASN A 428 27.54 -24.31 -21.47
N TYR A 429 27.54 -25.54 -21.97
CA TYR A 429 27.47 -26.73 -21.12
C TYR A 429 28.16 -27.95 -21.74
N LEU A 430 28.67 -28.82 -20.89
CA LEU A 430 29.09 -30.19 -21.17
C LEU A 430 28.18 -31.15 -20.42
N LEU A 431 27.61 -32.14 -21.12
CA LEU A 431 26.75 -33.15 -20.52
C LEU A 431 27.48 -34.47 -20.28
N VAL A 432 26.93 -35.31 -19.41
CA VAL A 432 27.51 -36.61 -19.05
C VAL A 432 27.70 -37.53 -20.25
N ASN A 433 26.88 -37.43 -21.30
CA ASN A 433 27.06 -38.22 -22.53
C ASN A 433 28.13 -37.67 -23.50
N GLY A 434 28.88 -36.63 -23.10
CA GLY A 434 29.92 -35.98 -23.92
C GLY A 434 29.40 -34.92 -24.88
N THR A 435 28.11 -34.57 -24.84
CA THR A 435 27.56 -33.48 -25.67
C THR A 435 28.10 -32.14 -25.19
N VAL A 436 28.74 -31.40 -26.10
CA VAL A 436 29.26 -30.05 -25.87
C VAL A 436 28.38 -29.02 -26.59
N ALA A 437 27.97 -27.98 -25.88
CA ALA A 437 27.49 -26.74 -26.44
C ALA A 437 28.38 -25.60 -25.93
N GLU A 438 29.29 -25.12 -26.76
CA GLU A 438 30.26 -24.07 -26.39
C GLU A 438 30.41 -23.07 -27.55
N ALA A 439 30.63 -21.80 -27.20
CA ALA A 439 30.88 -20.69 -28.12
C ALA A 439 29.82 -20.54 -29.22
N ALA A 440 30.12 -20.96 -30.46
CA ALA A 440 29.21 -20.84 -31.60
C ALA A 440 28.03 -21.84 -31.56
N THR A 441 28.17 -22.93 -30.81
CA THR A 441 27.14 -23.96 -30.65
C THR A 441 26.32 -23.81 -29.37
N ALA A 442 26.68 -22.85 -28.53
CA ALA A 442 25.97 -22.52 -27.30
C ALA A 442 24.50 -22.20 -27.58
N LYS A 443 23.62 -22.62 -26.67
CA LYS A 443 22.21 -22.23 -26.72
C LYS A 443 22.06 -20.83 -26.16
N THR A 444 21.06 -20.11 -26.63
CA THR A 444 20.76 -18.76 -26.15
C THR A 444 19.42 -18.79 -25.43
N ILE A 445 19.37 -18.18 -24.26
CA ILE A 445 18.12 -17.84 -23.56
C ILE A 445 17.95 -16.33 -23.56
N THR A 446 16.71 -15.88 -23.49
CA THR A 446 16.38 -14.49 -23.22
C THR A 446 16.11 -14.30 -21.73
N VAL A 447 16.83 -13.36 -21.11
CA VAL A 447 16.55 -12.87 -19.75
C VAL A 447 15.84 -11.53 -19.86
N THR A 448 14.62 -11.45 -19.34
CA THR A 448 13.82 -10.21 -19.32
C THR A 448 13.84 -9.56 -17.95
N PHE A 449 14.38 -8.35 -17.87
CA PHE A 449 14.35 -7.48 -16.70
C PHE A 449 13.11 -6.59 -16.74
N LYS A 450 12.21 -6.75 -15.77
CA LYS A 450 10.92 -6.06 -15.69
C LYS A 450 11.02 -4.79 -14.87
N TYR A 451 10.20 -3.81 -15.20
CA TYR A 451 10.05 -2.64 -14.35
C TYR A 451 9.51 -3.02 -12.97
N VAL A 452 9.89 -2.24 -11.96
CA VAL A 452 9.40 -2.40 -10.59
C VAL A 452 8.17 -1.52 -10.43
N ALA A 453 7.07 -2.10 -9.93
CA ALA A 453 5.88 -1.31 -9.61
C ALA A 453 6.22 -0.19 -8.60
N PRO A 454 5.67 1.02 -8.76
CA PRO A 454 5.94 2.11 -7.84
C PRO A 454 5.53 1.73 -6.41
N SER A 455 6.41 2.03 -5.45
CA SER A 455 6.21 1.68 -4.03
C SER A 455 5.18 2.56 -3.31
N THR A 456 4.77 3.66 -3.93
CA THR A 456 3.86 4.67 -3.39
C THR A 456 2.67 4.90 -4.32
N THR A 457 1.50 5.15 -3.74
CA THR A 457 0.33 5.62 -4.49
C THR A 457 0.53 7.06 -4.94
N LEU A 458 -0.03 7.42 -6.09
CA LEU A 458 -0.10 8.83 -6.50
C LEU A 458 -0.88 9.66 -5.46
N GLY A 459 -0.63 10.97 -5.44
CA GLY A 459 -1.35 11.89 -4.55
C GLY A 459 -2.86 11.93 -4.82
N ASP A 460 -3.61 12.36 -3.81
CA ASP A 460 -5.07 12.55 -3.90
C ASP A 460 -5.40 13.78 -4.76
N VAL A 461 -6.48 13.68 -5.54
CA VAL A 461 -7.09 14.83 -6.22
C VAL A 461 -8.26 15.32 -5.38
N GLU A 462 -8.16 16.54 -4.85
CA GLU A 462 -9.24 17.14 -4.08
C GLU A 462 -9.73 18.43 -4.71
N TRP A 463 -11.05 18.57 -4.84
CA TRP A 463 -11.68 19.80 -5.31
C TRP A 463 -12.96 20.10 -4.55
N THR A 464 -13.15 21.36 -4.19
CA THR A 464 -14.42 21.87 -3.63
C THR A 464 -15.14 22.64 -4.74
N VAL A 465 -16.38 22.23 -5.03
CA VAL A 465 -17.14 22.80 -6.13
C VAL A 465 -17.32 24.31 -5.92
N ASN A 466 -17.01 25.08 -6.95
CA ASN A 466 -17.18 26.53 -7.00
C ASN A 466 -17.73 26.93 -8.39
N LYS A 467 -17.98 28.21 -8.64
CA LYS A 467 -18.61 28.69 -9.88
C LYS A 467 -17.68 28.70 -11.12
N THR A 468 -16.58 27.97 -11.08
CA THR A 468 -15.64 27.83 -12.20
C THR A 468 -15.23 26.38 -12.37
N ASN A 469 -15.07 25.95 -13.63
CA ASN A 469 -14.46 24.67 -13.92
C ASN A 469 -13.03 24.65 -13.39
N ALA A 470 -12.58 23.48 -12.94
CA ALA A 470 -11.25 23.32 -12.38
C ALA A 470 -10.47 22.25 -13.14
N ASP A 471 -9.20 22.55 -13.40
CA ASP A 471 -8.22 21.59 -13.89
C ASP A 471 -7.24 21.28 -12.77
N PHE A 472 -7.03 20.00 -12.49
CA PHE A 472 -6.04 19.51 -11.54
C PHE A 472 -4.98 18.69 -12.27
N PHE A 473 -3.71 18.99 -12.03
CA PHE A 473 -2.58 18.32 -12.67
C PHE A 473 -1.85 17.47 -11.65
N LEU A 474 -2.09 16.17 -11.69
CA LEU A 474 -1.51 15.20 -10.77
C LEU A 474 -0.09 14.83 -11.24
N PRO A 475 0.96 15.03 -10.42
CA PRO A 475 2.33 14.66 -10.79
C PRO A 475 2.51 13.14 -10.83
N LEU A 476 3.30 12.66 -11.80
CA LEU A 476 3.62 11.25 -12.00
C LEU A 476 5.04 10.88 -11.51
N GLY A 477 5.64 11.66 -10.59
CA GLY A 477 7.06 11.52 -10.21
C GLY A 477 7.47 10.12 -9.73
N ASP A 478 6.62 9.45 -8.97
CA ASP A 478 6.89 8.09 -8.47
C ASP A 478 6.90 7.05 -9.60
N ILE A 479 6.06 7.27 -10.62
CA ILE A 479 6.00 6.43 -11.82
C ILE A 479 7.26 6.64 -12.67
N GLN A 480 7.75 7.88 -12.77
CA GLN A 480 8.99 8.17 -13.49
C GLN A 480 10.18 7.44 -12.86
N THR A 481 10.17 7.31 -11.53
CA THR A 481 11.17 6.55 -10.79
C THR A 481 11.04 5.04 -11.05
N ALA A 482 9.81 4.51 -11.13
CA ALA A 482 9.54 3.12 -11.52
C ALA A 482 9.99 2.79 -12.95
N LEU A 483 10.01 3.80 -13.83
CA LEU A 483 10.51 3.74 -15.20
C LEU A 483 12.01 4.03 -15.33
N ALA A 484 12.78 3.89 -14.25
CA ALA A 484 14.23 4.06 -14.26
C ALA A 484 14.87 3.20 -15.38
N GLY A 485 15.50 3.88 -16.35
CA GLY A 485 16.13 3.25 -17.50
C GLY A 485 15.36 3.31 -18.82
N ALA A 486 14.13 3.83 -18.81
CA ALA A 486 13.39 4.16 -20.02
C ALA A 486 14.05 5.31 -20.80
N THR A 487 13.95 5.26 -22.12
CA THR A 487 14.45 6.29 -23.05
C THR A 487 13.41 7.39 -23.29
N ASP A 488 13.83 8.54 -23.82
CA ASP A 488 12.91 9.66 -24.12
C ASP A 488 11.85 9.29 -25.18
N THR A 489 12.08 8.24 -25.98
CA THR A 489 11.09 7.67 -26.91
C THR A 489 10.06 6.77 -26.24
N ASP A 490 10.27 6.39 -24.98
CA ASP A 490 9.39 5.49 -24.22
C ASP A 490 8.37 6.26 -23.37
N LEU A 491 7.99 7.48 -23.79
CA LEU A 491 7.03 8.31 -23.06
C LEU A 491 5.79 7.47 -22.71
N PRO A 492 5.41 7.38 -21.42
CA PRO A 492 4.33 6.49 -21.04
C PRO A 492 3.02 7.04 -21.61
N SER A 493 2.21 6.18 -22.21
CA SER A 493 0.79 6.51 -22.42
C SER A 493 0.04 6.14 -21.16
N VAL A 494 -0.88 7.01 -20.75
CA VAL A 494 -1.79 6.73 -19.65
C VAL A 494 -3.15 6.43 -20.24
N VAL A 495 -3.84 5.46 -19.68
CA VAL A 495 -5.22 5.14 -20.02
C VAL A 495 -6.02 5.03 -18.75
N LYS A 496 -7.29 5.40 -18.80
CA LYS A 496 -8.22 5.03 -17.74
C LYS A 496 -8.52 3.54 -17.86
N VAL A 497 -8.43 2.81 -16.76
CA VAL A 497 -8.74 1.38 -16.69
C VAL A 497 -10.06 1.18 -15.98
N GLY A 498 -10.96 0.44 -16.64
CA GLY A 498 -12.27 0.12 -16.10
C GLY A 498 -13.16 1.35 -15.85
N SER A 499 -14.21 1.14 -15.06
CA SER A 499 -15.12 2.20 -14.62
C SER A 499 -14.64 2.83 -13.30
N ILE A 500 -15.07 4.06 -13.03
CA ILE A 500 -14.86 4.71 -11.73
C ILE A 500 -15.62 3.92 -10.66
N THR A 501 -14.99 3.75 -9.49
CA THR A 501 -15.55 3.06 -8.33
C THR A 501 -15.53 3.98 -7.10
N TRP A 502 -16.11 3.52 -6.00
CA TRP A 502 -15.91 4.13 -4.69
C TRP A 502 -14.51 3.80 -4.15
N ALA A 503 -13.98 4.61 -3.23
CA ALA A 503 -12.67 4.38 -2.62
C ALA A 503 -12.56 3.05 -1.86
N ASP A 504 -13.69 2.47 -1.41
CA ASP A 504 -13.74 1.10 -0.85
C ASP A 504 -13.72 -0.03 -1.90
N GLY A 505 -13.60 0.29 -3.19
CA GLY A 505 -13.52 -0.64 -4.31
C GLY A 505 -14.88 -1.12 -4.85
N LYS A 506 -16.00 -0.67 -4.26
CA LYS A 506 -17.35 -1.04 -4.75
C LYS A 506 -17.73 -0.26 -6.00
N ALA A 507 -18.51 -0.89 -6.87
CA ALA A 507 -19.06 -0.22 -8.04
C ALA A 507 -20.02 0.92 -7.63
N LEU A 508 -20.11 1.97 -8.47
CA LEU A 508 -21.04 3.08 -8.23
C LEU A 508 -22.51 2.63 -8.17
N THR A 509 -22.83 1.49 -8.79
CA THR A 509 -24.16 0.85 -8.80
C THR A 509 -24.50 0.10 -7.53
N GLU A 510 -23.58 -0.02 -6.56
CA GLU A 510 -23.81 -0.78 -5.32
C GLU A 510 -24.32 0.11 -4.16
N LYS A 511 -24.18 1.43 -4.27
CA LYS A 511 -24.59 2.40 -3.24
C LYS A 511 -25.77 3.24 -3.73
N THR A 512 -26.65 3.63 -2.82
CA THR A 512 -27.73 4.59 -3.08
C THR A 512 -27.41 5.91 -2.39
N ILE A 513 -27.24 6.98 -3.16
CA ILE A 513 -27.09 8.34 -2.63
C ILE A 513 -28.36 9.13 -2.98
N THR A 514 -28.89 9.89 -2.03
CA THR A 514 -30.07 10.73 -2.25
C THR A 514 -29.67 12.20 -2.12
N VAL A 515 -29.85 12.97 -3.20
CA VAL A 515 -29.65 14.42 -3.21
C VAL A 515 -30.91 15.08 -3.72
N ASN A 516 -31.39 16.12 -3.02
CA ASN A 516 -32.61 16.85 -3.39
C ASN A 516 -33.85 15.95 -3.63
N GLY A 517 -33.93 14.82 -2.92
CA GLY A 517 -35.01 13.83 -3.06
C GLY A 517 -34.86 12.86 -4.24
N VAL A 518 -33.84 13.03 -5.08
CA VAL A 518 -33.52 12.12 -6.20
C VAL A 518 -32.51 11.09 -5.74
N LYS A 519 -32.76 9.81 -6.04
CA LYS A 519 -31.85 8.69 -5.76
C LYS A 519 -30.90 8.46 -6.94
N TYR A 520 -29.64 8.16 -6.64
CA TYR A 520 -28.58 7.82 -7.59
C TYR A 520 -27.89 6.51 -7.22
N GLY A 521 -27.38 5.78 -8.22
CA GLY A 521 -26.71 4.49 -8.05
C GLY A 521 -27.68 3.32 -8.01
N LYS A 522 -27.63 2.50 -6.96
CA LYS A 522 -28.34 1.20 -6.87
C LYS A 522 -29.86 1.29 -7.08
N ASP A 523 -30.51 2.23 -6.39
CA ASP A 523 -31.98 2.36 -6.37
C ASP A 523 -32.49 3.59 -7.16
N GLY A 524 -31.74 4.07 -8.15
CA GLY A 524 -32.09 5.32 -8.83
C GLY A 524 -31.36 5.57 -10.15
N THR A 525 -31.11 6.82 -10.47
CA THR A 525 -30.43 7.22 -11.70
C THR A 525 -28.98 6.70 -11.70
N ALA A 526 -28.56 6.06 -12.78
CA ALA A 526 -27.19 5.60 -12.93
C ALA A 526 -26.19 6.77 -12.87
N PHE A 527 -25.03 6.56 -12.26
CA PHE A 527 -23.96 7.54 -12.26
C PHE A 527 -23.40 7.70 -13.68
N ASP A 528 -23.33 8.95 -14.15
CA ASP A 528 -22.49 9.32 -15.27
C ASP A 528 -21.11 9.68 -14.73
N GLU A 529 -20.06 9.03 -15.26
CA GLU A 529 -18.69 9.26 -14.81
C GLU A 529 -18.21 10.70 -15.06
N SER A 530 -18.83 11.41 -16.02
CA SER A 530 -18.55 12.83 -16.29
C SER A 530 -18.98 13.74 -15.13
N TRP A 531 -19.83 13.26 -14.22
CA TRP A 531 -20.16 13.97 -12.98
C TRP A 531 -19.02 13.91 -11.95
N ILE A 532 -18.04 13.03 -12.14
CA ILE A 532 -16.90 12.91 -11.23
C ILE A 532 -15.74 13.71 -11.80
N THR A 533 -15.21 13.30 -12.95
CA THR A 533 -14.12 14.01 -13.62
C THR A 533 -13.98 13.54 -15.06
N THR A 534 -13.47 14.40 -15.92
CA THR A 534 -12.91 14.02 -17.22
C THR A 534 -11.39 13.89 -17.08
N ILE A 535 -10.81 12.81 -17.58
CA ILE A 535 -9.37 12.57 -17.55
C ILE A 535 -8.84 12.72 -18.97
N ASP A 536 -7.87 13.61 -19.17
CA ASP A 536 -7.11 13.63 -20.41
C ASP A 536 -6.02 12.58 -20.35
N ALA A 537 -6.42 11.32 -20.55
CA ALA A 537 -5.48 10.20 -20.55
C ALA A 537 -4.62 10.18 -21.83
N SER A 538 -5.12 10.78 -22.92
CA SER A 538 -4.40 10.88 -24.19
C SER A 538 -3.18 11.79 -24.19
N THR A 539 -3.10 12.72 -23.23
CA THR A 539 -2.06 13.76 -23.21
C THR A 539 -1.39 13.82 -21.84
N LEU A 540 -0.06 13.70 -21.84
CA LEU A 540 0.74 14.08 -20.67
C LEU A 540 1.15 15.54 -20.73
N TYR A 541 1.33 16.13 -19.56
CA TYR A 541 1.64 17.55 -19.41
C TYR A 541 3.00 17.76 -18.70
N VAL A 542 3.66 18.85 -19.04
CA VAL A 542 4.87 19.37 -18.36
C VAL A 542 4.66 20.84 -18.00
N LYS A 543 5.41 21.34 -17.01
CA LYS A 543 5.45 22.78 -16.73
C LYS A 543 6.45 23.47 -17.65
N ASN A 544 6.01 24.48 -18.39
CA ASN A 544 6.89 25.37 -19.14
C ASN A 544 7.67 26.31 -18.19
N ASN A 545 8.59 27.12 -18.72
CA ASN A 545 9.40 28.05 -17.93
C ASN A 545 8.58 29.11 -17.17
N ALA A 546 7.33 29.36 -17.59
CA ALA A 546 6.40 30.26 -16.90
C ALA A 546 5.55 29.55 -15.84
N GLY A 547 5.77 28.25 -15.61
CA GLY A 547 5.03 27.43 -14.65
C GLY A 547 3.67 26.93 -15.15
N GLN A 548 3.34 27.13 -16.43
CA GLN A 548 2.08 26.69 -17.02
C GLN A 548 2.18 25.26 -17.53
N TYR A 549 1.09 24.49 -17.41
CA TYR A 549 1.00 23.13 -17.92
C TYR A 549 0.74 23.13 -19.43
N VAL A 550 1.62 22.48 -20.19
CA VAL A 550 1.52 22.32 -21.65
C VAL A 550 1.74 20.85 -22.03
N SER A 551 1.28 20.44 -23.20
CA SER A 551 1.50 19.08 -23.72
C SER A 551 2.99 18.71 -23.71
N ALA A 552 3.30 17.50 -23.23
CA ALA A 552 4.65 16.96 -23.09
C ALA A 552 5.29 16.51 -24.42
N THR A 553 4.77 16.93 -25.57
CA THR A 553 5.26 16.51 -26.89
C THR A 553 6.76 16.80 -27.05
N GLY A 554 7.57 15.75 -27.24
CA GLY A 554 9.03 15.85 -27.37
C GLY A 554 9.78 16.15 -26.06
N SER A 555 9.11 16.08 -24.91
CA SER A 555 9.74 16.20 -23.58
C SER A 555 10.40 14.89 -23.15
N LYS A 556 11.39 14.99 -22.27
CA LYS A 556 12.10 13.82 -21.72
C LYS A 556 11.29 13.13 -20.65
N ILE A 557 11.37 11.80 -20.56
CA ILE A 557 10.63 11.05 -19.53
C ILE A 557 11.06 11.41 -18.09
N GLN A 558 12.28 11.93 -17.91
CA GLN A 558 12.79 12.40 -16.61
C GLN A 558 12.33 13.82 -16.25
N THR A 559 11.68 14.56 -17.14
CA THR A 559 11.05 15.84 -16.79
C THR A 559 9.76 15.58 -16.04
N PRO A 560 9.45 16.23 -14.91
CA PRO A 560 8.22 15.95 -14.15
C PRO A 560 6.96 15.97 -15.03
N LEU A 561 6.33 14.80 -15.21
CA LEU A 561 5.13 14.61 -16.03
C LEU A 561 3.89 14.72 -15.15
N TYR A 562 2.79 15.19 -15.74
CA TYR A 562 1.52 15.37 -15.06
C TYR A 562 0.37 14.84 -15.92
N ILE A 563 -0.69 14.38 -15.27
CA ILE A 563 -1.97 14.05 -15.92
C ILE A 563 -3.06 15.03 -15.49
N LYS A 564 -3.92 15.43 -16.42
CA LYS A 564 -4.98 16.42 -16.20
C LYS A 564 -6.31 15.76 -15.86
N PHE A 565 -6.87 16.15 -14.72
CA PHE A 565 -8.25 15.92 -14.30
C PHE A 565 -9.05 17.22 -14.48
N SER A 566 -10.20 17.15 -15.13
CA SER A 566 -11.05 18.31 -15.41
C SER A 566 -12.42 18.13 -14.77
N PHE A 567 -12.88 19.15 -14.06
CA PHE A 567 -14.12 19.16 -13.30
C PHE A 567 -15.08 20.23 -13.84
N ASP A 568 -16.32 19.83 -14.10
CA ASP A 568 -17.41 20.71 -14.53
C ASP A 568 -18.33 21.02 -13.34
N TYR A 569 -18.32 22.27 -12.87
CA TYR A 569 -19.08 22.64 -11.68
C TYR A 569 -20.59 22.52 -11.82
N THR A 570 -21.11 22.52 -13.05
CA THR A 570 -22.55 22.42 -13.31
C THR A 570 -23.06 20.97 -13.20
N LYS A 571 -22.16 19.99 -13.25
CA LYS A 571 -22.48 18.55 -13.25
C LYS A 571 -21.82 17.76 -12.12
N ALA A 572 -20.78 18.32 -11.51
CA ALA A 572 -20.00 17.65 -10.48
C ALA A 572 -20.89 17.02 -9.41
N PHE A 573 -20.56 15.81 -8.97
CA PHE A 573 -21.29 15.09 -7.93
C PHE A 573 -20.42 15.02 -6.66
N PRO A 574 -20.64 15.91 -5.67
CA PRO A 574 -19.98 15.77 -4.39
C PRO A 574 -20.49 14.57 -3.60
N ALA A 575 -19.60 13.93 -2.85
CA ALA A 575 -19.94 12.84 -1.95
C ALA A 575 -19.06 12.89 -0.69
N GLU A 576 -19.54 12.32 0.41
CA GLU A 576 -18.74 12.19 1.64
C GLU A 576 -17.55 11.25 1.46
N GLU A 577 -17.75 10.18 0.69
CA GLU A 577 -16.69 9.24 0.33
C GLU A 577 -16.03 9.63 -1.00
N SER A 578 -14.73 9.40 -1.09
CA SER A 578 -13.97 9.61 -2.32
C SER A 578 -14.28 8.55 -3.38
N TYR A 579 -14.00 8.92 -4.62
CA TYR A 579 -14.00 8.03 -5.77
C TYR A 579 -12.60 7.43 -5.98
N GLN A 580 -12.54 6.28 -6.64
CA GLN A 580 -11.31 5.64 -7.07
C GLN A 580 -11.30 5.47 -8.59
N ILE A 581 -10.19 5.89 -9.19
CA ILE A 581 -9.93 5.82 -10.61
C ILE A 581 -8.64 5.05 -10.80
N VAL A 582 -8.64 4.02 -11.65
CA VAL A 582 -7.42 3.29 -11.96
C VAL A 582 -6.80 3.83 -13.24
N LEU A 583 -5.55 4.27 -13.14
CA LEU A 583 -4.73 4.67 -14.28
C LEU A 583 -3.85 3.50 -14.71
N GLY A 584 -4.02 3.06 -15.94
CA GLY A 584 -3.16 2.10 -16.61
C GLY A 584 -2.04 2.83 -17.33
N LEU A 585 -0.81 2.37 -17.17
CA LEU A 585 0.35 2.93 -17.85
C LEU A 585 0.92 1.93 -18.83
N LYS A 586 1.29 2.42 -20.01
CA LYS A 586 1.91 1.63 -21.06
C LYS A 586 3.13 2.34 -21.60
N LYS A 587 4.16 1.57 -21.96
CA LYS A 587 5.24 2.04 -22.82
C LYS A 587 4.70 2.58 -24.16
N GLY A 588 5.22 3.72 -24.61
CA GLY A 588 4.71 4.46 -25.79
C GLY A 588 4.75 3.71 -27.14
N ASP A 589 5.50 2.62 -27.26
CA ASP A 589 5.63 1.80 -28.48
C ASP A 589 4.97 0.41 -28.39
N ASN A 590 4.46 0.03 -27.21
CA ASN A 590 3.85 -1.27 -27.00
C ASN A 590 2.42 -1.29 -27.55
N ASN A 591 2.26 -1.82 -28.76
CA ASN A 591 0.95 -2.16 -29.37
C ASN A 591 0.29 -3.38 -28.69
N THR A 592 0.62 -3.64 -27.42
CA THR A 592 0.02 -4.70 -26.60
C THR A 592 -1.14 -4.12 -25.79
N SER A 593 -2.21 -4.90 -25.65
CA SER A 593 -3.41 -4.46 -24.94
C SER A 593 -3.20 -4.28 -23.43
N ASN A 594 -2.13 -4.87 -22.86
CA ASN A 594 -1.88 -4.92 -21.42
C ASN A 594 -1.17 -3.67 -20.89
N ASN A 595 -1.48 -3.28 -19.66
CA ASN A 595 -0.81 -2.20 -18.94
C ASN A 595 0.44 -2.74 -18.25
N ASP A 596 1.54 -1.98 -18.27
CA ASP A 596 2.76 -2.28 -17.51
C ASP A 596 2.52 -2.04 -16.00
N PHE A 597 1.67 -1.05 -15.67
CA PHE A 597 1.23 -0.77 -14.31
C PHE A 597 -0.24 -0.33 -14.27
N GLU A 598 -0.90 -0.64 -13.16
CA GLU A 598 -2.22 -0.09 -12.82
C GLU A 598 -2.13 0.56 -11.46
N ILE A 599 -2.50 1.83 -11.38
CA ILE A 599 -2.31 2.65 -10.19
C ILE A 599 -3.64 3.32 -9.84
N PRO A 600 -4.18 3.06 -8.64
CA PRO A 600 -5.38 3.77 -8.19
C PRO A 600 -5.05 5.21 -7.80
N VAL A 601 -5.94 6.12 -8.18
CA VAL A 601 -5.96 7.54 -7.81
C VAL A 601 -7.27 7.81 -7.10
N LYS A 602 -7.17 8.45 -5.94
CA LYS A 602 -8.33 8.88 -5.16
C LYS A 602 -8.76 10.28 -5.56
N VAL A 603 -10.05 10.45 -5.83
CA VAL A 603 -10.65 11.73 -6.22
C VAL A 603 -11.74 12.10 -5.23
N THR A 604 -11.63 13.26 -4.59
CA THR A 604 -12.60 13.77 -3.62
C THR A 604 -13.23 15.06 -4.14
N ILE A 605 -14.55 15.05 -4.30
CA ILE A 605 -15.34 16.23 -4.69
C ILE A 605 -16.16 16.66 -3.48
N LYS A 606 -15.92 17.87 -3.00
CA LYS A 606 -16.56 18.42 -1.79
C LYS A 606 -17.62 19.45 -2.18
N SER A 607 -18.77 19.40 -1.51
CA SER A 607 -19.77 20.47 -1.62
C SER A 607 -19.19 21.78 -1.07
N PRO A 608 -19.57 22.94 -1.62
CA PRO A 608 -19.21 24.22 -1.01
C PRO A 608 -19.85 24.32 0.37
N ALA A 609 -19.16 24.96 1.31
CA ALA A 609 -19.77 25.31 2.59
C ALA A 609 -20.97 26.25 2.34
N GLU A 610 -22.09 26.04 3.04
CA GLU A 610 -23.28 26.88 2.89
C GLU A 610 -22.96 28.36 3.17
N SER A 611 -22.09 28.66 4.14
CA SER A 611 -21.64 30.01 4.45
C SER A 611 -20.85 30.68 3.31
N ALA A 612 -20.30 29.91 2.38
CA ALA A 612 -19.58 30.42 1.21
C ALA A 612 -20.52 30.72 0.03
N VAL A 613 -21.80 30.32 0.12
CA VAL A 613 -22.81 30.50 -0.92
C VAL A 613 -24.02 31.21 -0.31
N THR A 614 -24.14 32.51 -0.51
CA THR A 614 -25.23 33.33 0.04
C THR A 614 -26.18 33.80 -1.07
N PRO A 615 -27.07 32.93 -1.59
CA PRO A 615 -27.94 33.28 -2.71
C PRO A 615 -29.07 34.23 -2.29
N PHE A 616 -29.53 34.11 -1.05
CA PHE A 616 -30.64 34.90 -0.54
C PHE A 616 -30.14 36.07 0.30
N SER A 617 -30.49 37.29 -0.12
CA SER A 617 -30.32 38.50 0.68
C SER A 617 -31.65 39.22 0.78
N ARG A 618 -32.43 38.92 1.81
CA ARG A 618 -33.73 39.55 2.05
C ARG A 618 -33.58 41.06 2.19
N LEU A 619 -34.46 41.82 1.55
CA LEU A 619 -34.59 43.26 1.77
C LEU A 619 -35.33 43.49 3.09
N SER A 620 -34.57 43.70 4.17
CA SER A 620 -35.08 43.79 5.55
C SER A 620 -36.27 44.75 5.73
N ALA A 621 -36.38 45.82 4.93
CA ALA A 621 -37.52 46.74 4.98
C ALA A 621 -38.88 46.09 4.68
N TYR A 622 -38.90 44.92 4.03
CA TYR A 622 -40.12 44.18 3.70
C TYR A 622 -40.40 43.02 4.66
N PHE A 623 -39.53 42.78 5.64
CA PHE A 623 -39.62 41.66 6.57
C PHE A 623 -39.64 42.09 8.03
N VAL A 624 -40.49 41.44 8.82
CA VAL A 624 -40.44 41.46 10.28
C VAL A 624 -40.23 40.01 10.75
N GLY A 625 -38.97 39.67 11.06
CA GLY A 625 -38.56 38.27 11.21
C GLY A 625 -38.75 37.51 9.91
N ASP A 626 -39.51 36.42 9.95
CA ASP A 626 -39.87 35.62 8.77
C ASP A 626 -41.15 36.07 8.07
N ASN A 627 -41.78 37.17 8.50
CA ASN A 627 -43.03 37.64 7.91
C ASN A 627 -42.77 38.75 6.90
N ALA A 628 -43.15 38.53 5.65
CA ALA A 628 -43.11 39.47 4.56
C ALA A 628 -44.49 40.06 4.26
N VAL A 629 -44.54 41.35 3.93
CA VAL A 629 -45.74 42.01 3.42
C VAL A 629 -45.48 42.48 1.98
N ALA A 630 -46.41 42.14 1.08
CA ALA A 630 -46.41 42.63 -0.29
C ALA A 630 -47.73 43.32 -0.60
N TYR A 631 -47.69 44.34 -1.44
CA TYR A 631 -48.90 45.05 -1.87
C TYR A 631 -49.35 44.64 -3.28
N GLY A 632 -48.42 44.49 -4.22
CA GLY A 632 -48.73 44.01 -5.58
C GLY A 632 -49.51 45.01 -6.42
N SER A 633 -49.94 44.59 -7.62
CA SER A 633 -50.79 45.38 -8.51
C SER A 633 -52.12 44.67 -8.70
N ALA A 634 -53.22 45.37 -8.39
CA ALA A 634 -54.57 44.81 -8.39
C ALA A 634 -55.40 45.29 -9.58
N ASP A 635 -56.12 44.36 -10.23
CA ASP A 635 -57.02 44.65 -11.35
C ASP A 635 -58.51 44.61 -10.96
N GLY A 636 -58.83 44.33 -9.70
CA GLY A 636 -60.19 44.14 -9.20
C GLY A 636 -60.65 42.68 -9.12
N THR A 637 -59.83 41.74 -9.62
CA THR A 637 -60.06 40.29 -9.53
C THR A 637 -58.91 39.57 -8.85
N ASP A 638 -57.68 39.92 -9.23
CA ASP A 638 -56.46 39.34 -8.69
C ASP A 638 -55.41 40.43 -8.40
N VAL A 639 -54.49 40.10 -7.49
CA VAL A 639 -53.32 40.90 -7.12
C VAL A 639 -52.07 40.17 -7.58
N LYS A 640 -51.31 40.80 -8.47
CA LYS A 640 -50.08 40.25 -9.05
C LYS A 640 -48.85 40.82 -8.35
N TYR A 641 -47.90 39.95 -8.03
CA TYR A 641 -46.62 40.33 -7.44
C TYR A 641 -45.52 39.36 -7.88
N ASN A 642 -44.25 39.80 -7.84
CA ASN A 642 -43.10 38.93 -8.13
C ASN A 642 -42.23 38.82 -6.87
N LEU A 643 -42.05 37.60 -6.37
CA LEU A 643 -41.40 37.29 -5.10
C LEU A 643 -39.92 37.70 -5.06
N PHE A 644 -39.22 37.80 -6.20
CA PHE A 644 -37.84 38.27 -6.21
C PHE A 644 -37.69 39.72 -5.73
N LYS A 645 -38.76 40.52 -5.78
CA LYS A 645 -38.77 41.90 -5.25
C LYS A 645 -38.57 41.96 -3.73
N LEU A 646 -38.69 40.84 -3.02
CA LEU A 646 -38.39 40.72 -1.59
C LEU A 646 -36.88 40.57 -1.30
N TYR A 647 -36.07 40.32 -2.31
CA TYR A 647 -34.63 40.09 -2.18
C TYR A 647 -33.83 41.19 -2.91
N LYS A 648 -32.56 41.36 -2.54
CA LYS A 648 -31.62 42.12 -3.37
C LYS A 648 -31.51 41.45 -4.73
N ASP A 649 -31.25 42.24 -5.77
CA ASP A 649 -31.12 41.72 -7.14
C ASP A 649 -30.10 40.58 -7.21
N MET A 650 -30.57 39.41 -7.67
CA MET A 650 -29.78 38.19 -7.78
C MET A 650 -29.10 38.07 -9.16
N GLY A 651 -29.32 39.02 -10.07
CA GLY A 651 -28.78 38.98 -11.41
C GLY A 651 -29.21 37.71 -12.17
N THR A 652 -28.26 36.96 -12.70
CA THR A 652 -28.53 35.70 -13.41
C THR A 652 -28.83 34.51 -12.48
N GLU A 653 -28.45 34.58 -11.20
CA GLU A 653 -28.67 33.50 -10.23
C GLU A 653 -30.15 33.26 -9.92
N LYS A 654 -31.02 34.24 -10.21
CA LYS A 654 -32.47 34.07 -10.10
C LYS A 654 -33.00 32.89 -10.92
N ASN A 655 -32.32 32.53 -12.00
CA ASN A 655 -32.70 31.40 -12.85
C ASN A 655 -32.51 30.04 -12.15
N ASN A 656 -31.69 30.02 -11.09
CA ASN A 656 -31.42 28.83 -10.28
C ASN A 656 -32.33 28.77 -9.04
N VAL A 657 -33.27 29.71 -8.87
CA VAL A 657 -34.20 29.73 -7.73
C VAL A 657 -35.59 29.28 -8.17
N ALA A 658 -36.15 28.32 -7.44
CA ALA A 658 -37.55 27.92 -7.57
C ALA A 658 -38.31 28.28 -6.29
N PHE A 659 -39.49 28.87 -6.44
CA PHE A 659 -40.41 29.10 -5.34
C PHE A 659 -41.43 27.98 -5.27
N THR A 660 -41.69 27.48 -4.07
CA THR A 660 -42.76 26.55 -3.76
C THR A 660 -43.58 27.09 -2.61
N GLU A 661 -44.84 26.68 -2.53
CA GLU A 661 -45.71 26.97 -1.40
C GLU A 661 -46.21 25.67 -0.81
N THR A 662 -46.40 25.66 0.50
CA THR A 662 -47.09 24.56 1.16
C THR A 662 -48.59 24.83 1.08
N LEU A 663 -49.33 23.99 0.37
CA LEU A 663 -50.79 24.10 0.33
C LEU A 663 -51.38 23.52 1.62
N HIS A 664 -52.20 24.32 2.30
CA HIS A 664 -52.84 23.95 3.55
C HIS A 664 -54.33 23.62 3.35
N LYS A 665 -54.85 22.80 4.27
CA LYS A 665 -56.29 22.60 4.44
C LYS A 665 -56.72 23.27 5.74
N ILE A 666 -57.52 24.32 5.65
CA ILE A 666 -58.00 25.09 6.80
C ILE A 666 -59.49 24.81 6.93
N ASP A 667 -59.94 24.27 8.07
CA ASP A 667 -61.33 23.87 8.35
C ASP A 667 -62.09 23.25 7.16
N GLY A 668 -61.51 22.23 6.54
CA GLY A 668 -62.14 21.54 5.41
C GLY A 668 -61.86 22.14 4.02
N HIS A 669 -61.38 23.38 3.93
CA HIS A 669 -61.11 24.09 2.67
C HIS A 669 -59.68 23.85 2.18
N THR A 670 -59.52 23.47 0.92
CA THR A 670 -58.21 23.32 0.26
C THR A 670 -57.82 24.62 -0.42
N CYS A 671 -56.78 25.29 0.07
CA CYS A 671 -56.35 26.58 -0.46
C CYS A 671 -55.90 26.47 -1.93
N ALA A 672 -56.31 27.42 -2.78
CA ALA A 672 -55.85 27.51 -4.17
C ALA A 672 -54.39 27.96 -4.26
N THR A 673 -53.64 27.57 -5.31
CA THR A 673 -52.24 27.97 -5.48
C THR A 673 -52.09 29.47 -5.75
N TRP A 674 -51.12 30.14 -5.12
CA TRP A 674 -50.73 31.51 -5.41
C TRP A 674 -49.61 31.60 -6.44
N ILE A 675 -48.72 30.60 -6.48
CA ILE A 675 -47.57 30.62 -7.37
C ILE A 675 -48.01 30.30 -8.79
N VAL A 676 -47.91 31.28 -9.68
CA VAL A 676 -48.23 31.17 -11.12
C VAL A 676 -46.99 31.33 -12.00
N ALA A 677 -45.81 31.25 -11.38
CA ALA A 677 -44.51 31.43 -12.02
C ALA A 677 -44.34 30.53 -13.25
N THR A 678 -43.77 31.11 -14.31
CA THR A 678 -43.40 30.39 -15.54
C THR A 678 -41.90 30.50 -15.76
N PRO A 679 -41.30 29.70 -16.68
CA PRO A 679 -39.89 29.86 -17.02
C PRO A 679 -39.51 31.28 -17.48
N THR A 680 -40.45 32.02 -18.08
CA THR A 680 -40.22 33.40 -18.52
C THR A 680 -40.47 34.43 -17.43
N ASN A 681 -41.28 34.10 -16.42
CA ASN A 681 -41.60 34.98 -15.29
C ASN A 681 -41.47 34.21 -13.96
N PRO A 682 -40.23 33.88 -13.53
CA PRO A 682 -40.02 33.13 -12.31
C PRO A 682 -40.40 34.00 -11.09
N GLY A 683 -41.03 33.38 -10.09
CA GLY A 683 -41.46 34.05 -8.86
C GLY A 683 -42.76 34.85 -8.94
N ASP A 684 -43.48 34.84 -10.06
CA ASP A 684 -44.79 35.48 -10.15
C ASP A 684 -45.84 34.75 -9.29
N ILE A 685 -46.65 35.55 -8.59
CA ILE A 685 -47.82 35.10 -7.84
C ILE A 685 -49.07 35.86 -8.30
N SER A 686 -50.23 35.20 -8.14
CA SER A 686 -51.56 35.77 -8.36
C SER A 686 -52.45 35.42 -7.17
N VAL A 687 -52.87 36.44 -6.42
CA VAL A 687 -53.67 36.28 -5.21
C VAL A 687 -55.06 36.86 -5.44
N LYS A 688 -56.12 36.13 -5.10
CA LYS A 688 -57.49 36.62 -5.23
C LYS A 688 -57.72 37.83 -4.32
N VAL A 689 -58.45 38.81 -4.84
CA VAL A 689 -58.85 40.00 -4.06
C VAL A 689 -59.69 39.63 -2.84
N TYR A 690 -59.69 40.46 -1.81
CA TYR A 690 -60.54 40.28 -0.64
C TYR A 690 -62.02 40.38 -1.03
N ASP A 691 -62.84 39.45 -0.56
CA ASP A 691 -64.29 39.49 -0.77
C ASP A 691 -64.99 40.05 0.48
N ASN A 692 -65.62 41.21 0.35
CA ASN A 692 -66.33 41.88 1.45
C ASN A 692 -67.74 41.31 1.71
N ALA A 693 -68.19 40.28 1.00
CA ALA A 693 -69.47 39.67 1.31
C ALA A 693 -69.47 39.11 2.74
N GLN A 694 -70.60 39.25 3.45
CA GLN A 694 -70.72 38.90 4.87
C GLN A 694 -70.32 37.44 5.19
N ASN A 695 -70.51 36.53 4.22
CA ASN A 695 -70.22 35.11 4.35
C ASN A 695 -69.10 34.67 3.37
N ALA A 696 -68.27 35.59 2.90
CA ALA A 696 -67.16 35.28 2.02
C ALA A 696 -66.10 34.43 2.73
N ASP A 697 -65.53 33.48 1.99
CA ASP A 697 -64.36 32.73 2.42
C ASP A 697 -63.10 33.47 1.95
N ASN A 698 -62.36 34.06 2.88
CA ASN A 698 -61.13 34.84 2.59
C ASN A 698 -59.86 34.14 3.09
N ARG A 699 -59.89 32.81 3.27
CA ARG A 699 -58.75 32.04 3.79
C ARG A 699 -57.57 31.97 2.82
N ASP A 700 -57.77 32.30 1.53
CA ASP A 700 -56.77 32.27 0.47
C ASP A 700 -56.64 33.58 -0.33
N ASN A 701 -57.28 34.65 0.13
CA ASN A 701 -57.32 35.94 -0.56
C ASN A 701 -56.30 36.93 0.04
N VAL A 702 -56.25 38.16 -0.49
CA VAL A 702 -55.59 39.31 0.15
C VAL A 702 -55.95 39.33 1.64
N TYR A 703 -54.98 39.63 2.51
CA TYR A 703 -55.02 39.54 3.97
C TYR A 703 -54.88 38.15 4.60
N SER A 704 -54.83 37.07 3.82
CA SER A 704 -54.36 35.76 4.34
C SER A 704 -52.83 35.65 4.30
N THR A 705 -52.28 34.74 5.09
CA THR A 705 -50.83 34.51 5.22
C THR A 705 -50.45 33.10 4.79
N ARG A 706 -49.34 32.93 4.07
CA ARG A 706 -48.84 31.61 3.61
C ARG A 706 -47.33 31.45 3.74
N GLU A 707 -46.88 30.25 4.09
CA GLU A 707 -45.46 29.89 4.02
C GLU A 707 -45.04 29.67 2.55
N ILE A 708 -44.05 30.45 2.13
CA ILE A 708 -43.38 30.34 0.84
C ILE A 708 -41.95 29.88 1.08
N GLN A 709 -41.49 28.96 0.24
CA GLN A 709 -40.14 28.43 0.24
C GLN A 709 -39.43 28.83 -1.06
N ALA A 710 -38.30 29.52 -0.95
CA ALA A 710 -37.38 29.75 -2.06
C ALA A 710 -36.24 28.72 -1.97
N ALA A 711 -36.03 27.92 -3.01
CA ALA A 711 -34.96 26.93 -3.07
C ALA A 711 -33.98 27.28 -4.19
N TYR A 712 -32.73 27.50 -3.83
CA TYR A 712 -31.63 27.79 -4.76
C TYR A 712 -30.86 26.52 -5.11
N THR A 713 -30.84 26.16 -6.38
CA THR A 713 -29.96 25.13 -6.95
C THR A 713 -28.55 25.69 -7.04
N VAL A 714 -27.64 25.21 -6.18
CA VAL A 714 -26.29 25.77 -6.02
C VAL A 714 -25.52 25.72 -7.33
N PHE A 715 -25.20 26.91 -7.88
CA PHE A 715 -24.53 27.10 -9.18
C PHE A 715 -25.23 26.44 -10.38
N GLY A 716 -26.52 26.09 -10.25
CA GLY A 716 -27.25 25.33 -11.26
C GLY A 716 -26.92 23.84 -11.31
N ASN A 717 -26.27 23.30 -10.26
CA ASN A 717 -25.92 21.88 -10.15
C ASN A 717 -26.93 21.13 -9.27
N ASP A 718 -27.67 20.19 -9.87
CA ASP A 718 -28.72 19.42 -9.19
C ASP A 718 -28.17 18.35 -8.22
N HIS A 719 -26.87 18.03 -8.28
CA HIS A 719 -26.19 17.08 -7.41
C HIS A 719 -25.66 17.71 -6.11
N ILE A 720 -25.90 19.01 -5.91
CA ILE A 720 -25.60 19.70 -4.65
C ILE A 720 -26.91 19.99 -3.92
N ALA A 721 -26.92 19.77 -2.60
CA ALA A 721 -28.07 20.08 -1.77
C ALA A 721 -28.49 21.56 -1.96
N LYS A 722 -29.79 21.78 -2.20
CA LYS A 722 -30.35 23.13 -2.39
C LYS A 722 -30.28 23.93 -1.10
N ILE A 723 -29.96 25.22 -1.22
CA ILE A 723 -30.07 26.18 -0.11
C ILE A 723 -31.51 26.68 -0.09
N VAL A 724 -32.13 26.70 1.09
CA VAL A 724 -33.56 26.98 1.23
C VAL A 724 -33.79 28.17 2.15
N ASP A 725 -34.60 29.13 1.69
CA ASP A 725 -35.13 30.23 2.48
C ASP A 725 -36.65 30.08 2.64
N LYS A 726 -37.16 30.11 3.88
CA LYS A 726 -38.59 29.99 4.18
C LYS A 726 -39.12 31.25 4.85
N PHE A 727 -40.25 31.76 4.39
CA PHE A 727 -40.89 32.95 4.94
C PHE A 727 -42.41 32.92 4.80
N ASN A 728 -43.11 33.67 5.65
CA ASN A 728 -44.56 33.84 5.60
C ASN A 728 -44.91 35.10 4.80
N LEU A 729 -45.68 34.98 3.73
CA LEU A 729 -46.13 36.10 2.91
C LEU A 729 -47.58 36.48 3.22
N THR A 730 -47.84 37.78 3.40
CA THR A 730 -49.18 38.36 3.42
C THR A 730 -49.30 39.44 2.35
N VAL A 731 -50.28 39.29 1.44
CA VAL A 731 -50.60 40.34 0.45
C VAL A 731 -51.64 41.29 1.04
N LYS A 732 -51.44 42.60 0.93
CA LYS A 732 -52.31 43.63 1.51
C LYS A 732 -52.64 44.74 0.50
N SER A 733 -53.64 45.57 0.80
CA SER A 733 -54.02 46.72 -0.01
C SER A 733 -53.17 47.96 0.31
N GLU A 734 -52.65 48.62 -0.72
CA GLU A 734 -51.98 49.92 -0.58
C GLU A 734 -52.92 51.03 -0.09
N ILE A 735 -54.22 50.91 -0.40
CA ILE A 735 -55.23 51.92 -0.09
C ILE A 735 -55.73 51.74 1.33
N LYS A 736 -55.99 50.50 1.77
CA LYS A 736 -56.49 50.22 3.13
C LYS A 736 -55.44 50.30 4.21
N GLU A 737 -54.20 49.93 3.92
CA GLU A 737 -53.09 50.14 4.87
C GLU A 737 -52.55 51.58 4.84
N GLY A 738 -53.05 52.42 3.91
CA GLY A 738 -52.75 53.85 3.84
C GLY A 738 -53.57 54.69 4.83
N VAL A 739 -53.67 55.99 4.54
CA VAL A 739 -54.40 56.97 5.35
C VAL A 739 -55.67 57.41 4.63
N LEU A 740 -56.81 57.28 5.30
CA LEU A 740 -58.08 57.87 4.88
C LEU A 740 -58.74 58.57 6.07
N GLU A 741 -58.62 59.89 6.13
CA GLU A 741 -58.99 60.66 7.31
C GLU A 741 -59.79 61.92 6.96
N ALA A 742 -60.85 62.17 7.72
CA ALA A 742 -61.62 63.40 7.63
C ALA A 742 -60.98 64.47 8.52
N THR A 743 -60.64 65.62 7.94
CA THR A 743 -60.13 66.76 8.72
C THR A 743 -61.24 67.39 9.55
N ALA A 744 -60.89 68.19 10.56
CA ALA A 744 -61.88 68.92 11.36
C ALA A 744 -62.79 69.82 10.50
N ALA A 745 -62.28 70.33 9.37
CA ALA A 745 -63.04 71.14 8.41
C ALA A 745 -64.05 70.32 7.56
N ALA A 746 -63.97 68.99 7.58
CA ALA A 746 -64.96 68.13 6.94
C ALA A 746 -66.27 68.04 7.76
N ASN A 747 -66.22 68.37 9.05
CA ASN A 747 -67.43 68.46 9.87
C ASN A 747 -68.24 69.68 9.46
N ALA A 748 -69.55 69.49 9.29
CA ALA A 748 -70.46 70.51 8.82
C ALA A 748 -71.62 70.70 9.80
N SER A 749 -72.29 71.85 9.74
CA SER A 749 -73.52 72.08 10.49
C SER A 749 -74.50 72.94 9.70
N GLY A 750 -75.79 72.74 9.95
CA GLY A 750 -76.85 73.49 9.27
C GLY A 750 -78.23 73.01 9.69
N ASN A 751 -79.28 73.78 9.35
CA ASN A 751 -80.67 73.40 9.63
C ASN A 751 -81.22 72.34 8.65
N GLY A 752 -80.46 72.02 7.59
CA GLY A 752 -80.78 71.01 6.58
C GLY A 752 -81.94 71.36 5.65
N VAL A 753 -82.43 72.61 5.67
CA VAL A 753 -83.43 73.13 4.71
C VAL A 753 -82.80 73.36 3.33
N SER A 754 -81.55 73.80 3.31
CA SER A 754 -80.68 73.79 2.13
C SER A 754 -79.66 72.66 2.26
N PRO A 755 -79.20 72.06 1.15
CA PRO A 755 -78.21 70.98 1.19
C PRO A 755 -76.94 71.38 1.94
N ILE A 756 -76.58 70.56 2.94
CA ILE A 756 -75.33 70.71 3.69
C ILE A 756 -74.23 70.01 2.88
N LYS A 757 -73.28 70.77 2.35
CA LYS A 757 -72.21 70.28 1.48
C LYS A 757 -70.95 69.94 2.27
N VAL A 758 -70.35 68.79 1.99
CA VAL A 758 -69.05 68.36 2.53
C VAL A 758 -68.07 68.19 1.36
N SER A 759 -67.12 69.13 1.23
CA SER A 759 -66.09 69.07 0.18
C SER A 759 -65.07 67.97 0.48
N LEU A 760 -64.73 67.18 -0.53
CA LEU A 760 -63.70 66.15 -0.45
C LEU A 760 -62.29 66.73 -0.31
N LYS A 761 -62.10 68.04 -0.53
CA LYS A 761 -60.86 68.75 -0.18
C LYS A 761 -60.47 68.56 1.29
N ASN A 762 -61.47 68.36 2.15
CA ASN A 762 -61.29 68.20 3.59
C ASN A 762 -61.08 66.73 4.00
N ILE A 763 -60.93 65.82 3.04
CA ILE A 763 -60.56 64.42 3.25
C ILE A 763 -59.12 64.21 2.81
N THR A 764 -58.29 63.68 3.71
CA THR A 764 -56.92 63.28 3.40
C THR A 764 -56.92 61.83 2.97
N ALA A 765 -56.40 61.56 1.77
CA ALA A 765 -56.28 60.23 1.19
C ALA A 765 -54.84 60.02 0.71
N LYS A 766 -54.14 59.09 1.36
CA LYS A 766 -52.75 58.71 1.01
C LYS A 766 -52.62 57.20 1.02
N ASP A 767 -51.84 56.65 0.11
CA ASP A 767 -51.55 55.22 0.14
C ASP A 767 -50.52 54.87 1.23
N VAL A 768 -50.17 53.60 1.32
CA VAL A 768 -49.22 53.09 2.32
C VAL A 768 -47.80 53.67 2.18
N TYR A 769 -47.45 54.25 1.03
CA TYR A 769 -46.16 54.93 0.82
C TYR A 769 -46.23 56.42 1.17
N GLY A 770 -47.42 56.93 1.49
CA GLY A 770 -47.67 58.33 1.82
C GLY A 770 -48.00 59.21 0.62
N GLU A 771 -48.14 58.64 -0.57
CA GLU A 771 -48.48 59.36 -1.79
C GLU A 771 -49.98 59.67 -1.82
N ALA A 772 -50.31 60.93 -2.13
CA ALA A 772 -51.70 61.38 -2.17
C ALA A 772 -52.42 60.85 -3.42
N TYR A 773 -53.70 60.50 -3.28
CA TYR A 773 -54.51 60.02 -4.40
C TYR A 773 -55.91 60.64 -4.44
N ASN A 774 -56.48 60.71 -5.65
CA ASN A 774 -57.78 61.30 -5.89
C ASN A 774 -58.91 60.27 -5.66
N LEU A 775 -59.78 60.53 -4.69
CA LEU A 775 -60.95 59.70 -4.39
C LEU A 775 -62.04 59.74 -5.46
N THR A 776 -62.13 60.86 -6.18
CA THR A 776 -63.10 61.10 -7.25
C THR A 776 -62.43 61.88 -8.38
N GLN A 777 -63.13 62.07 -9.50
CA GLN A 777 -62.70 62.97 -10.57
C GLN A 777 -62.39 64.37 -10.01
N MET A 778 -61.21 64.91 -10.34
CA MET A 778 -60.83 66.29 -10.04
C MET A 778 -61.29 67.24 -11.14
N TYR A 779 -61.41 68.53 -10.82
CA TYR A 779 -61.89 69.56 -11.72
C TYR A 779 -60.88 70.72 -11.84
N LYS A 780 -60.78 71.32 -13.01
CA LYS A 780 -59.98 72.53 -13.24
C LYS A 780 -60.85 73.71 -13.63
N LYS A 781 -60.37 74.90 -13.27
CA LYS A 781 -61.05 76.15 -13.62
C LYS A 781 -60.94 76.42 -15.11
N SER A 782 -62.07 76.62 -15.78
CA SER A 782 -62.18 77.01 -17.18
C SER A 782 -63.20 78.15 -17.30
N GLY A 783 -62.71 79.39 -17.42
CA GLY A 783 -63.54 80.58 -17.35
C GLY A 783 -64.17 80.76 -15.96
N THR A 784 -65.51 80.90 -15.91
CA THR A 784 -66.30 81.00 -14.68
C THR A 784 -66.70 79.64 -14.10
N ASN A 785 -66.46 78.53 -14.82
CA ASN A 785 -66.91 77.20 -14.47
C ASN A 785 -65.74 76.27 -14.13
N TYR A 786 -66.02 75.20 -13.39
CA TYR A 786 -65.10 74.09 -13.19
C TYR A 786 -65.49 72.93 -14.09
N VAL A 787 -64.54 72.41 -14.87
CA VAL A 787 -64.74 71.29 -15.80
C VAL A 787 -63.83 70.13 -15.38
N ALA A 788 -64.23 68.89 -15.68
CA ALA A 788 -63.46 67.70 -15.30
C ALA A 788 -62.03 67.79 -15.87
N ASP A 789 -61.04 67.53 -15.03
CA ASP A 789 -59.66 67.48 -15.46
C ASP A 789 -59.26 66.06 -15.83
N THR A 790 -59.21 65.78 -17.13
CA THR A 790 -58.84 64.45 -17.65
C THR A 790 -57.42 64.04 -17.29
N ALA A 791 -56.56 64.98 -16.87
CA ALA A 791 -55.21 64.68 -16.38
C ALA A 791 -55.19 64.17 -14.93
N GLU A 792 -56.25 64.42 -14.15
CA GLU A 792 -56.38 64.09 -12.73
C GLU A 792 -57.67 63.28 -12.48
N PRO A 793 -57.80 62.06 -13.04
CA PRO A 793 -58.96 61.22 -12.81
C PRO A 793 -58.99 60.67 -11.37
N MET A 794 -60.09 59.98 -11.03
CA MET A 794 -60.12 59.09 -9.86
C MET A 794 -58.97 58.07 -9.95
N ASP A 795 -58.28 57.81 -8.84
CA ASP A 795 -57.15 56.89 -8.82
C ASP A 795 -57.56 55.52 -9.36
N SER A 796 -56.77 54.99 -10.31
CA SER A 796 -57.04 53.73 -10.99
C SER A 796 -57.12 52.51 -10.07
N ARG A 797 -56.60 52.62 -8.83
CA ARG A 797 -56.65 51.61 -7.76
C ARG A 797 -57.99 51.57 -7.03
N ILE A 798 -58.81 52.60 -7.16
CA ILE A 798 -60.12 52.71 -6.52
C ILE A 798 -61.16 52.02 -7.42
N GLN A 799 -61.97 51.14 -6.83
CA GLN A 799 -63.07 50.49 -7.54
C GLN A 799 -64.35 51.30 -7.40
N LYS A 800 -64.66 51.79 -6.19
CA LYS A 800 -65.87 52.56 -5.91
C LYS A 800 -65.71 53.42 -4.67
N VAL A 801 -66.26 54.64 -4.70
CA VAL A 801 -66.45 55.48 -3.51
C VAL A 801 -67.93 55.68 -3.27
N THR A 802 -68.37 55.53 -2.03
CA THR A 802 -69.78 55.68 -1.63
C THR A 802 -69.92 56.47 -0.34
N VAL A 803 -71.01 57.20 -0.23
CA VAL A 803 -71.45 57.89 0.98
C VAL A 803 -72.55 57.07 1.63
N VAL A 804 -72.43 56.80 2.92
CA VAL A 804 -73.41 56.05 3.70
C VAL A 804 -73.78 56.78 4.98
N LEU A 805 -75.06 56.69 5.35
CA LEU A 805 -75.55 57.17 6.64
C LEU A 805 -75.15 56.16 7.71
N ALA A 806 -74.17 56.52 8.54
CA ALA A 806 -73.39 55.57 9.32
C ALA A 806 -74.02 55.21 10.67
N ASP A 807 -74.67 56.19 11.31
CA ASP A 807 -75.38 55.99 12.58
C ASP A 807 -76.90 56.17 12.44
N ASP A 808 -77.62 55.82 13.50
CA ASP A 808 -79.08 55.84 13.50
C ASP A 808 -79.62 57.28 13.36
N ASN A 809 -78.93 58.27 13.92
CA ASN A 809 -79.28 59.68 13.73
C ASN A 809 -79.20 60.09 12.26
N ALA A 810 -78.11 59.77 11.57
CA ALA A 810 -77.97 60.06 10.14
C ALA A 810 -79.05 59.34 9.33
N LYS A 811 -79.30 58.06 9.61
CA LYS A 811 -80.33 57.27 8.93
C LYS A 811 -81.73 57.82 9.15
N GLU A 812 -82.04 58.30 10.35
CA GLU A 812 -83.36 58.83 10.71
C GLU A 812 -83.60 60.23 10.12
N TYR A 813 -82.63 61.13 10.24
CA TYR A 813 -82.83 62.56 9.98
C TYR A 813 -82.28 63.06 8.64
N LEU A 814 -81.36 62.35 7.99
CA LEU A 814 -80.71 62.80 6.75
C LEU A 814 -81.10 61.95 5.54
N ALA A 815 -81.11 62.58 4.37
CA ALA A 815 -81.08 61.92 3.07
C ALA A 815 -79.87 62.40 2.29
N ILE A 816 -79.19 61.50 1.58
CA ILE A 816 -78.09 61.84 0.68
C ILE A 816 -78.69 62.39 -0.61
N GLU A 817 -78.19 63.53 -1.06
CA GLU A 817 -78.67 64.17 -2.29
C GLU A 817 -78.15 63.41 -3.52
N ASP A 818 -79.06 63.13 -4.47
CA ASP A 818 -78.71 62.56 -5.77
C ASP A 818 -78.38 63.67 -6.77
N HIS A 819 -77.20 63.60 -7.34
CA HIS A 819 -76.69 64.55 -8.33
C HIS A 819 -76.69 63.91 -9.72
N SER A 820 -77.90 63.67 -10.25
CA SER A 820 -78.11 63.03 -11.55
C SER A 820 -77.55 61.60 -11.60
N GLY A 821 -77.89 60.78 -10.60
CA GLY A 821 -77.42 59.40 -10.47
C GLY A 821 -76.05 59.23 -9.82
N ASN A 822 -75.47 60.30 -9.23
CA ASN A 822 -74.21 60.24 -8.50
C ASN A 822 -74.33 60.88 -7.11
N GLN A 823 -73.60 60.36 -6.12
CA GLN A 823 -73.55 60.95 -4.77
C GLN A 823 -72.63 62.17 -4.67
N PHE A 824 -71.82 62.41 -5.71
CA PHE A 824 -70.82 63.46 -5.74
C PHE A 824 -71.05 64.46 -6.88
N ALA A 825 -70.82 65.75 -6.59
CA ALA A 825 -70.92 66.85 -7.56
C ALA A 825 -69.73 67.81 -7.45
N PRO A 826 -69.39 68.57 -8.52
CA PRO A 826 -68.33 69.59 -8.46
C PRO A 826 -68.74 70.77 -7.59
N THR A 827 -67.85 71.27 -6.73
CA THR A 827 -68.14 72.40 -5.83
C THR A 827 -68.44 73.71 -6.56
N GLY A 828 -67.96 73.86 -7.80
CA GLY A 828 -68.01 75.10 -8.57
C GLY A 828 -67.03 76.18 -8.09
N THR A 829 -66.34 75.95 -6.97
CA THR A 829 -65.44 76.91 -6.32
C THR A 829 -64.02 76.38 -6.10
N ASP A 830 -63.83 75.06 -6.16
CA ASP A 830 -62.54 74.39 -6.05
C ASP A 830 -62.44 73.18 -6.98
N ALA A 831 -61.29 72.53 -6.96
CA ALA A 831 -60.99 71.38 -7.82
C ALA A 831 -61.61 70.05 -7.33
N TYR A 832 -62.23 70.03 -6.16
CA TYR A 832 -62.70 68.80 -5.51
C TYR A 832 -64.21 68.63 -5.71
N SER A 833 -64.65 67.38 -5.68
CA SER A 833 -66.08 67.07 -5.56
C SER A 833 -66.56 67.28 -4.12
N TYR A 834 -67.87 67.39 -3.93
CA TYR A 834 -68.52 67.32 -2.63
C TYR A 834 -69.66 66.30 -2.68
N PHE A 835 -70.05 65.80 -1.51
CA PHE A 835 -71.37 65.21 -1.34
C PHE A 835 -72.22 66.12 -0.46
N SER A 836 -73.53 66.01 -0.57
CA SER A 836 -74.47 66.78 0.24
C SER A 836 -75.55 65.91 0.83
N VAL A 837 -76.05 66.38 1.98
CA VAL A 837 -77.19 65.80 2.67
C VAL A 837 -78.24 66.86 2.92
N VAL A 838 -79.49 66.44 2.92
CA VAL A 838 -80.64 67.26 3.29
C VAL A 838 -81.35 66.65 4.49
N LYS A 839 -82.02 67.47 5.29
CA LYS A 839 -82.89 66.96 6.35
C LYS A 839 -84.11 66.30 5.71
N LYS A 840 -84.46 65.09 6.15
CA LYS A 840 -85.71 64.43 5.75
C LYS A 840 -86.91 65.26 6.18
N SER A 841 -87.96 65.26 5.37
CA SER A 841 -89.22 65.91 5.74
C SER A 841 -89.80 65.24 6.99
N ALA A 842 -90.10 66.04 8.02
CA ALA A 842 -90.68 65.58 9.27
C ALA A 842 -91.70 66.62 9.78
N GLU A 843 -92.82 66.16 10.32
CA GLU A 843 -93.88 67.02 10.87
C GLU A 843 -93.51 67.64 12.23
N THR A 844 -92.41 67.18 12.85
CA THR A 844 -91.93 67.63 14.17
C THR A 844 -90.60 68.37 14.07
N ALA A 845 -90.49 69.53 14.72
CA ALA A 845 -89.26 70.32 14.78
C ALA A 845 -88.22 69.72 15.75
N LEU A 846 -86.93 69.83 15.40
CA LEU A 846 -85.84 69.42 16.29
C LEU A 846 -85.80 70.38 17.49
N GLN A 847 -85.66 69.84 18.70
CA GLN A 847 -85.54 70.66 19.91
C GLN A 847 -84.08 70.84 20.36
N ASN A 848 -83.19 69.98 19.87
CA ASN A 848 -81.76 69.97 20.17
C ASN A 848 -80.95 69.80 18.89
N ASP A 849 -79.70 70.25 18.91
CA ASP A 849 -78.75 69.95 17.84
C ASP A 849 -78.48 68.44 17.79
N VAL A 850 -78.59 67.83 16.61
CA VAL A 850 -78.41 66.39 16.43
C VAL A 850 -77.13 66.11 15.63
N PRO A 851 -76.08 65.55 16.25
CA PRO A 851 -74.92 65.07 15.52
C PRO A 851 -75.29 63.79 14.76
N CYS A 852 -75.06 63.81 13.45
CA CYS A 852 -75.29 62.70 12.53
C CYS A 852 -73.94 62.27 11.93
N LYS A 853 -73.61 60.97 11.97
CA LYS A 853 -72.40 60.45 11.36
C LYS A 853 -72.66 59.99 9.94
N VAL A 854 -71.90 60.56 9.00
CA VAL A 854 -71.91 60.16 7.59
C VAL A 854 -70.54 59.63 7.26
N SER A 855 -70.48 58.43 6.68
CA SER A 855 -69.22 57.78 6.34
C SER A 855 -68.98 57.80 4.84
N LEU A 856 -67.73 58.09 4.49
CA LEU A 856 -67.20 57.89 3.14
C LEU A 856 -66.51 56.53 3.12
N VAL A 857 -67.05 55.63 2.31
CA VAL A 857 -66.61 54.24 2.17
C VAL A 857 -65.93 54.08 0.81
N VAL A 858 -64.67 53.67 0.85
CA VAL A 858 -63.82 53.45 -0.32
C VAL A 858 -63.62 51.95 -0.48
N LEU A 859 -64.07 51.39 -1.60
CA LEU A 859 -63.75 50.05 -2.04
C LEU A 859 -62.63 50.13 -3.08
N ASP A 860 -61.49 49.50 -2.78
CA ASP A 860 -60.35 49.45 -3.67
C ASP A 860 -60.35 48.19 -4.56
N LYS A 861 -59.42 48.13 -5.52
CA LYS A 861 -59.23 46.98 -6.42
C LYS A 861 -58.59 45.75 -5.78
N TRP A 862 -58.10 45.85 -4.54
CA TRP A 862 -57.73 44.69 -3.73
C TRP A 862 -58.97 44.07 -3.10
N GLY A 863 -60.16 44.62 -3.36
CA GLY A 863 -61.41 44.18 -2.77
C GLY A 863 -61.51 44.58 -1.30
N ALA A 864 -60.66 45.48 -0.80
CA ALA A 864 -60.68 45.91 0.58
C ALA A 864 -61.48 47.20 0.73
N THR A 865 -62.16 47.34 1.87
CA THR A 865 -62.93 48.55 2.19
C THR A 865 -62.24 49.36 3.29
N THR A 866 -62.11 50.66 3.05
CA THR A 866 -61.58 51.65 4.00
C THR A 866 -62.64 52.73 4.21
N THR A 867 -62.85 53.16 5.44
CA THR A 867 -63.93 54.09 5.79
C THR A 867 -63.41 55.25 6.63
N THR A 868 -63.83 56.46 6.30
CA THR A 868 -63.70 57.63 7.18
C THR A 868 -65.07 58.22 7.49
N THR A 869 -65.22 58.91 8.62
CA THR A 869 -66.50 59.43 9.10
C THR A 869 -66.42 60.93 9.32
N VAL A 870 -67.41 61.65 8.79
CA VAL A 870 -67.64 63.06 9.08
C VAL A 870 -68.85 63.22 10.00
N THR A 871 -68.81 64.24 10.84
CA THR A 871 -69.94 64.60 11.70
C THR A 871 -70.68 65.78 11.10
N ILE A 872 -71.99 65.59 10.84
CA ILE A 872 -72.89 66.63 10.38
C ILE A 872 -73.84 66.96 11.53
N THR A 873 -73.76 68.19 12.05
CA THR A 873 -74.63 68.64 13.15
C THR A 873 -75.86 69.33 12.58
N LEU A 874 -77.01 68.68 12.64
CA LEU A 874 -78.29 69.32 12.33
C LEU A 874 -78.64 70.28 13.45
N LYS A 875 -78.75 71.57 13.12
CA LYS A 875 -79.14 72.62 14.06
C LYS A 875 -80.66 72.61 14.26
N LYS A 876 -81.08 72.80 15.51
CA LYS A 876 -82.50 72.92 15.86
C LYS A 876 -83.21 74.07 15.15
#